data_AF-A0A8C5C4J6-F1
#
_entry.id   AF-A0A8C5C4J6-F1
#
_cell.length_a   1.000
_cell.length_b   1.000
_cell.length_c   1.000
_cell.angle_alpha   90.00
_cell.angle_beta   90.00
_cell.angle_gamma   90.00
#
_symmetry.space_group_name_H-M   'P 1'
#
loop_
_entity.id
_entity.type
_entity.pdbx_description
1 polymer ?
#
loop_
_entity_poly.entity_id
_entity_poly.type
_entity_poly.pdbx_seq_one_letter_code
_entity_poly.pdbx_strand_id
1 'polypeptide(L)'
;MSEVRGGVLLLLLGLLYLGTLWPVQGALLVSRYDMVEVLSVKLHCTVASRFAHTVMTSTALNKANSSQEIFFEVDLPKTAFITNFSMEIEGQIYVGVVNEKEQAKKQYEKAVSSGRTAGLVKASGRKMEKFSVSVNIAAKSNVTFILTYEELLQRKFGKYEILTRINPKQLVQNFQIVADIYEPQGIAFVDAHATFLTNELLPLVEKTVTDNKAHISFSPTLDQQRKCPECDGSLINGDFIIKYDVKRASSLGDIQIVNGYFVHFFAPPDLPRIRKNVVFVIDRSGSMAGPKMIQTRVAMESILSDVHPDDYFGIILFDRSIEPWKQSLTKATEENVDEAIKFVRQIYPRGTTNINDSVMKAIHMLQDDRRNKKLPERSVDMIILLTDGMPNEGESNLQRIQQNVCEAIGGNMTLFCLGFGDDVDYSFLDVMAKQNNGVARRIYEASDATLQLQGFYDEVASPLLSAVDLRYPDNAVDSLTPHHFSQLFNGSEIVVAGRLSENDMDNFLVEVFGHSSVWFELVTDWDVIYPEKDYIFGDFTERLWAYLTIQQLLETSKSGPAEEKSNATAKALEMSLKYSFVTPLTSMVVTKPETEEGPSGPLIADKLTEGRTAGEAGRRTQLMDGDPHFMIELPEREDALCFNINESPGTIFNLVKDPSIGLLVNGQTIGDKMVAPDGKVNTYFGRLGVVHHSLGVRLEVTTEYINLFQDGQKVNVKVTLRDSVKFVILLHKVWKMHPYHQDYLGFYTLDSHLLSPSVHGLLGQFYHGIEFEVGDLRPGEVPEKPDATMYVKGHQLNVTRGWQRDFRKDLKRGKNVPCWFIHSNGTGLIDGSAEDYIVSGLFKTV
;
A
#
# COMPACT_ATOMS: atom_id res chain seq x y z
N MET A 1 -8.00 -74.05 -19.22
CA MET A 1 -8.91 -72.89 -19.33
C MET A 1 -8.55 -71.89 -18.24
N SER A 2 -8.90 -70.62 -18.41
CA SER A 2 -8.35 -69.48 -17.68
C SER A 2 -8.61 -69.48 -16.16
N GLU A 3 -7.57 -69.23 -15.38
CA GLU A 3 -7.64 -68.77 -13.99
C GLU A 3 -6.96 -67.40 -13.85
N VAL A 4 -7.72 -66.40 -13.40
CA VAL A 4 -7.22 -65.32 -12.54
C VAL A 4 -8.34 -65.01 -11.54
N ARG A 5 -8.11 -65.25 -10.25
CA ARG A 5 -8.94 -64.73 -9.15
C ARG A 5 -8.16 -63.61 -8.47
N GLY A 6 -8.82 -62.49 -8.22
CA GLY A 6 -8.21 -61.33 -7.57
C GLY A 6 -7.89 -61.59 -6.11
N GLY A 7 -6.74 -61.08 -5.66
CA GLY A 7 -6.33 -61.02 -4.26
C GLY A 7 -6.06 -59.58 -3.84
N VAL A 8 -6.28 -59.27 -2.56
CA VAL A 8 -6.06 -57.95 -1.95
C VAL A 8 -4.80 -58.00 -1.09
N LEU A 9 -3.86 -57.06 -1.29
CA LEU A 9 -3.02 -56.54 -0.20
C LEU A 9 -2.41 -55.16 -0.53
N LEU A 10 -2.05 -54.42 0.53
CA LEU A 10 -1.63 -53.01 0.53
C LEU A 10 -0.28 -52.73 -0.13
N LEU A 11 -0.09 -51.48 -0.56
CA LEU A 11 1.19 -50.76 -0.41
C LEU A 11 0.94 -49.24 -0.23
N LEU A 12 1.76 -48.60 0.62
CA LEU A 12 1.73 -47.17 0.96
C LEU A 12 2.49 -46.32 -0.06
N LEU A 13 2.03 -45.08 -0.29
CA LEU A 13 2.73 -43.85 -0.73
C LEU A 13 1.62 -42.76 -0.87
N GLY A 14 1.76 -41.50 -0.47
CA GLY A 14 2.96 -40.70 -0.24
C GLY A 14 3.00 -39.53 -1.23
N LEU A 15 2.14 -38.51 -1.05
CA LEU A 15 2.02 -37.36 -1.96
C LEU A 15 2.26 -36.03 -1.23
N LEU A 16 3.36 -35.37 -1.61
CA LEU A 16 3.76 -34.05 -1.14
C LEU A 16 3.07 -32.94 -1.93
N TYR A 17 2.44 -31.99 -1.22
CA TYR A 17 2.04 -30.70 -1.77
C TYR A 17 3.27 -29.81 -1.94
N LEU A 18 3.54 -29.33 -3.16
CA LEU A 18 4.50 -28.26 -3.42
C LEU A 18 3.74 -26.94 -3.63
N GLY A 19 3.58 -26.19 -2.55
CA GLY A 19 3.01 -24.83 -2.58
C GLY A 19 3.96 -23.85 -3.26
N THR A 20 3.45 -23.09 -4.23
CA THR A 20 4.22 -22.06 -4.94
C THR A 20 4.21 -20.75 -4.16
N LEU A 21 5.36 -20.38 -3.60
CA LEU A 21 5.57 -19.13 -2.87
C LEU A 21 5.48 -17.92 -3.80
N TRP A 22 4.62 -16.95 -3.46
CA TRP A 22 4.71 -15.59 -4.00
C TRP A 22 5.83 -14.80 -3.29
N PRO A 23 6.59 -13.96 -3.99
CA PRO A 23 7.56 -13.08 -3.35
C PRO A 23 6.86 -11.90 -2.67
N VAL A 24 6.80 -11.92 -1.34
CA VAL A 24 6.45 -10.73 -0.55
C VAL A 24 7.71 -9.87 -0.40
N GLN A 25 7.63 -8.60 -0.77
CA GLN A 25 8.72 -7.64 -0.58
C GLN A 25 8.57 -6.96 0.78
N GLY A 26 9.68 -6.86 1.52
CA GLY A 26 9.74 -6.25 2.85
C GLY A 26 11.15 -5.75 3.21
N ALA A 27 11.23 -5.09 4.37
CA ALA A 27 12.30 -4.23 4.85
C ALA A 27 13.64 -4.85 5.33
N LEU A 28 14.74 -4.47 4.64
CA LEU A 28 15.97 -3.82 5.15
C LEU A 28 17.07 -3.80 4.06
N LEU A 29 18.13 -3.01 4.31
CA LEU A 29 19.39 -2.85 3.56
C LEU A 29 19.47 -3.46 2.15
N VAL A 30 19.08 -2.67 1.15
CA VAL A 30 19.38 -2.95 -0.26
C VAL A 30 20.82 -2.53 -0.54
N SER A 31 21.74 -3.50 -0.53
CA SER A 31 22.98 -3.37 -1.28
C SER A 31 22.78 -3.89 -2.70
N ARG A 32 23.27 -3.16 -3.71
CA ARG A 32 23.40 -3.68 -5.09
C ARG A 32 24.72 -4.41 -5.34
N TYR A 33 25.58 -4.54 -4.33
CA TYR A 33 26.91 -5.14 -4.44
C TYR A 33 27.25 -5.99 -3.20
N ASP A 34 28.11 -7.01 -3.35
CA ASP A 34 28.69 -7.82 -2.25
C ASP A 34 29.57 -7.03 -1.26
N MET A 35 29.52 -5.70 -1.35
CA MET A 35 30.40 -4.74 -0.70
C MET A 35 29.74 -3.97 0.45
N VAL A 36 28.50 -4.25 0.82
CA VAL A 36 27.86 -3.66 2.01
C VAL A 36 27.24 -4.76 2.88
N GLU A 37 27.76 -4.90 4.10
CA GLU A 37 27.32 -5.91 5.09
C GLU A 37 26.41 -5.27 6.14
N VAL A 38 25.33 -5.98 6.52
CA VAL A 38 24.55 -5.64 7.72
C VAL A 38 25.19 -6.29 8.95
N LEU A 39 25.79 -5.47 9.82
CA LEU A 39 26.42 -5.95 11.05
C LEU A 39 25.40 -6.26 12.15
N SER A 40 24.36 -5.42 12.29
CA SER A 40 23.33 -5.61 13.31
C SER A 40 21.97 -5.09 12.87
N VAL A 41 20.92 -5.80 13.29
CA VAL A 41 19.53 -5.36 13.23
C VAL A 41 18.92 -5.63 14.59
N LYS A 42 18.56 -4.57 15.31
CA LYS A 42 17.89 -4.65 16.60
C LYS A 42 16.55 -3.96 16.50
N LEU A 43 15.50 -4.61 16.98
CA LEU A 43 14.20 -4.01 17.16
C LEU A 43 13.79 -4.16 18.62
N HIS A 44 13.50 -3.04 19.27
CA HIS A 44 13.04 -2.98 20.65
C HIS A 44 11.70 -2.28 20.70
N CYS A 45 10.65 -3.02 21.06
CA CYS A 45 9.31 -2.50 21.27
C CYS A 45 9.05 -2.43 22.78
N THR A 46 8.80 -1.24 23.32
CA THR A 46 8.32 -1.07 24.70
C THR A 46 6.86 -0.67 24.65
N VAL A 47 5.98 -1.41 25.33
CA VAL A 47 4.56 -1.11 25.43
C VAL A 47 4.23 -0.75 26.87
N ALA A 48 3.66 0.43 27.07
CA ALA A 48 3.11 0.86 28.35
C ALA A 48 1.64 1.20 28.12
N SER A 49 0.75 0.43 28.74
CA SER A 49 -0.72 0.65 28.67
C SER A 49 -1.22 0.82 27.23
N ARG A 50 -1.07 -0.21 26.41
CA ARG A 50 -1.41 -0.25 24.97
C ARG A 50 -0.66 0.75 24.07
N PHE A 51 0.13 1.69 24.59
CA PHE A 51 0.95 2.60 23.77
C PHE A 51 2.30 1.95 23.50
N ALA A 52 2.54 1.61 22.23
CA ALA A 52 3.75 0.94 21.78
C ALA A 52 4.76 1.97 21.24
N HIS A 53 5.96 1.97 21.80
CA HIS A 53 7.11 2.75 21.35
C HIS A 53 8.16 1.78 20.80
N THR A 54 8.43 1.85 19.50
CA THR A 54 9.34 0.91 18.82
C THR A 54 10.55 1.63 18.26
N VAL A 55 11.73 1.21 18.72
CA VAL A 55 13.04 1.64 18.24
C VAL A 55 13.64 0.54 17.37
N MET A 56 14.01 0.89 16.14
CA MET A 56 14.67 0.01 15.19
C MET A 56 16.06 0.55 14.86
N THR A 57 17.09 -0.20 15.23
CA THR A 57 18.50 0.13 15.01
C THR A 57 19.10 -0.82 13.98
N SER A 58 19.72 -0.29 12.93
CA SER A 58 20.39 -1.08 11.89
C SER A 58 21.76 -0.50 11.59
N THR A 59 22.81 -1.31 11.69
CA THR A 59 24.19 -0.89 11.40
C THR A 59 24.72 -1.61 10.17
N ALA A 60 25.20 -0.83 9.21
CA ALA A 60 25.81 -1.30 7.97
C ALA A 60 27.29 -0.92 7.88
N LEU A 61 28.09 -1.75 7.23
CA LEU A 61 29.49 -1.50 6.92
C LEU A 61 29.72 -1.50 5.41
N ASN A 62 30.26 -0.40 4.88
CA ASN A 62 30.76 -0.36 3.51
C ASN A 62 32.13 -1.07 3.45
N LYS A 63 32.16 -2.30 2.92
CA LYS A 63 33.38 -3.07 2.64
C LYS A 63 34.10 -2.64 1.36
N ALA A 64 33.53 -1.80 0.50
CA ALA A 64 34.22 -1.33 -0.70
C ALA A 64 35.45 -0.48 -0.38
N ASN A 65 36.33 -0.32 -1.37
CA ASN A 65 37.42 0.66 -1.38
C ASN A 65 36.96 2.03 -1.94
N SER A 66 35.67 2.17 -2.25
CA SER A 66 35.02 3.38 -2.74
C SER A 66 33.79 3.71 -1.88
N SER A 67 33.26 4.93 -1.99
CA SER A 67 31.99 5.31 -1.36
C SER A 67 30.83 4.51 -1.95
N GLN A 68 29.87 4.08 -1.12
CA GLN A 68 28.69 3.32 -1.54
C GLN A 68 27.41 3.97 -1.04
N GLU A 69 26.36 3.99 -1.87
CA GLU A 69 25.02 4.37 -1.44
C GLU A 69 24.38 3.21 -0.66
N ILE A 70 23.95 3.50 0.56
CA ILE A 70 23.36 2.55 1.50
C ILE A 70 21.91 2.94 1.76
N PHE A 71 20.99 2.00 1.52
CA PHE A 71 19.55 2.19 1.68
C PHE A 71 19.06 1.62 3.02
N PHE A 72 18.47 2.44 3.87
CA PHE A 72 17.69 1.99 5.02
C PHE A 72 16.20 1.96 4.64
N GLU A 73 15.55 0.82 4.80
CA GLU A 73 14.13 0.62 4.49
C GLU A 73 13.43 -0.09 5.66
N VAL A 74 12.25 0.40 6.07
CA VAL A 74 11.43 -0.20 7.15
C VAL A 74 9.97 -0.19 6.74
N ASP A 75 9.23 -1.27 7.03
CA ASP A 75 7.77 -1.33 6.91
C ASP A 75 7.15 -1.07 8.30
N LEU A 76 6.33 -0.03 8.41
CA LEU A 76 5.73 0.51 9.65
C LEU A 76 4.22 0.36 9.63
N PRO A 77 3.52 0.11 10.75
CA PRO A 77 2.06 0.15 10.78
C PRO A 77 1.51 1.51 10.31
N LYS A 78 0.42 1.53 9.53
CA LYS A 78 -0.30 2.77 9.13
C LYS A 78 -0.89 3.53 10.32
N THR A 79 -1.04 2.86 11.45
CA THR A 79 -1.41 3.42 12.75
C THR A 79 -0.25 4.13 13.43
N ALA A 80 1.00 3.82 13.09
CA ALA A 80 2.15 4.43 13.73
C ALA A 80 2.50 5.80 13.16
N PHE A 81 2.93 6.70 14.04
CA PHE A 81 3.61 7.94 13.64
C PHE A 81 5.11 7.79 13.92
N ILE A 82 5.93 8.14 12.94
CA ILE A 82 7.38 8.27 13.14
C ILE A 82 7.62 9.49 14.04
N THR A 83 8.46 9.33 15.06
CA THR A 83 8.76 10.35 16.08
C THR A 83 10.19 10.85 16.03
N ASN A 84 11.12 9.97 15.68
CA ASN A 84 12.53 10.28 15.53
C ASN A 84 13.15 9.39 14.46
N PHE A 85 14.06 9.93 13.68
CA PHE A 85 15.00 9.15 12.89
C PHE A 85 16.36 9.85 12.91
N SER A 86 17.40 9.11 13.26
CA SER A 86 18.78 9.60 13.25
C SER A 86 19.70 8.62 12.55
N MET A 87 20.73 9.16 11.90
CA MET A 87 21.82 8.38 11.32
C MET A 87 23.14 8.79 11.97
N GLU A 88 23.91 7.81 12.43
CA GLU A 88 25.26 8.00 12.95
C GLU A 88 26.27 7.55 11.88
N ILE A 89 27.20 8.42 11.50
CA ILE A 89 28.25 8.14 10.51
C ILE A 89 29.56 8.63 11.09
N GLU A 90 30.57 7.77 11.16
CA GLU A 90 31.91 8.12 11.67
C GLU A 90 31.88 8.78 13.08
N GLY A 91 30.92 8.38 13.93
CA GLY A 91 30.71 8.93 15.27
C GLY A 91 29.97 10.28 15.34
N GLN A 92 29.53 10.84 14.20
CA GLN A 92 28.67 12.02 14.15
C GLN A 92 27.21 11.61 13.98
N ILE A 93 26.33 12.10 14.86
CA ILE A 93 24.89 11.83 14.84
C ILE A 93 24.16 12.96 14.11
N TYR A 94 23.42 12.62 13.06
CA TYR A 94 22.53 13.51 12.33
C TYR A 94 21.08 13.15 12.65
N VAL A 95 20.38 14.03 13.36
CA VAL A 95 18.98 13.84 13.77
C VAL A 95 18.05 14.46 12.74
N GLY A 96 16.96 13.76 12.42
CA GLY A 96 15.90 14.24 11.54
C GLY A 96 15.02 15.28 12.21
N VAL A 97 14.71 16.35 11.48
CA VAL A 97 13.81 17.41 11.93
C VAL A 97 12.46 17.24 11.25
N VAL A 98 11.39 17.23 12.04
CA VAL A 98 10.01 17.24 11.52
C VAL A 98 9.62 18.66 11.17
N ASN A 99 9.33 18.90 9.90
CA ASN A 99 8.89 20.18 9.37
C ASN A 99 7.52 20.04 8.71
N GLU A 100 6.88 21.17 8.39
CA GLU A 100 5.69 21.16 7.53
C GLU A 100 6.01 20.47 6.20
N LYS A 101 5.07 19.69 5.67
CA LYS A 101 5.30 18.84 4.48
C LYS A 101 5.80 19.59 3.26
N GLU A 102 5.32 20.82 3.02
CA GLU A 102 5.84 21.66 1.94
C GLU A 102 7.25 22.18 2.19
N GLN A 103 7.57 22.57 3.43
CA GLN A 103 8.89 23.07 3.80
C GLN A 103 9.91 21.94 3.75
N ALA A 104 9.56 20.78 4.29
CA ALA A 104 10.31 19.53 4.20
C ALA A 104 10.57 19.14 2.74
N LYS A 105 9.55 19.21 1.86
CA LYS A 105 9.72 18.95 0.42
C LYS A 105 10.70 19.93 -0.22
N LYS A 106 10.59 21.24 0.05
CA LYS A 106 11.53 22.26 -0.47
C LYS A 106 12.95 22.06 0.05
N GLN A 107 13.13 21.60 1.30
CA GLN A 107 14.42 21.24 1.87
C GLN A 107 15.00 19.95 1.25
N TYR A 108 14.17 18.91 1.07
CA TYR A 108 14.53 17.67 0.39
C TYR A 108 14.98 17.94 -1.04
N GLU A 109 14.20 18.69 -1.82
CA GLU A 109 14.53 19.05 -3.20
C GLU A 109 15.85 19.83 -3.27
N LYS A 110 16.08 20.79 -2.37
CA LYS A 110 17.36 21.52 -2.26
C LYS A 110 18.53 20.62 -1.85
N ALA A 111 18.34 19.73 -0.88
CA ALA A 111 19.37 18.81 -0.41
C ALA A 111 19.76 17.84 -1.54
N VAL A 112 18.76 17.26 -2.20
CA VAL A 112 18.94 16.40 -3.37
C VAL A 112 19.62 17.17 -4.50
N SER A 113 19.23 18.40 -4.84
CA SER A 113 19.89 19.19 -5.90
C SER A 113 21.30 19.69 -5.54
N SER A 114 21.76 19.51 -4.31
CA SER A 114 23.08 19.93 -3.81
C SER A 114 23.95 18.75 -3.34
N GLY A 115 23.66 17.53 -3.79
CA GLY A 115 24.49 16.35 -3.52
C GLY A 115 24.27 15.71 -2.16
N ARG A 116 23.37 16.27 -1.33
CA ARG A 116 23.17 15.86 0.05
C ARG A 116 22.17 14.71 0.16
N THR A 117 22.46 13.82 1.11
CA THR A 117 21.56 12.77 1.61
C THR A 117 20.23 13.35 2.09
N ALA A 118 19.12 12.68 1.75
CA ALA A 118 17.77 13.03 2.18
C ALA A 118 16.86 11.79 2.23
N GLY A 119 15.88 11.76 3.15
CA GLY A 119 14.95 10.65 3.36
C GLY A 119 13.54 10.90 2.82
N LEU A 120 12.78 9.84 2.51
CA LEU A 120 11.41 9.94 2.00
C LEU A 120 10.51 8.75 2.41
N VAL A 121 9.35 9.05 2.99
CA VAL A 121 8.32 8.06 3.33
C VAL A 121 7.40 7.79 2.13
N LYS A 122 7.04 6.53 1.87
CA LYS A 122 6.14 6.07 0.79
C LYS A 122 5.28 4.89 1.29
N ALA A 123 4.01 4.75 0.90
CA ALA A 123 3.19 3.62 1.38
C ALA A 123 3.74 2.22 0.95
N SER A 124 3.51 1.17 1.78
CA SER A 124 3.97 -0.21 1.54
C SER A 124 2.88 -1.24 1.89
N GLY A 125 2.05 -1.60 0.91
CA GLY A 125 1.03 -2.64 1.08
C GLY A 125 -0.19 -2.22 1.94
N ARG A 126 -0.83 -3.22 2.56
CA ARG A 126 -2.18 -3.10 3.16
C ARG A 126 -2.19 -2.38 4.51
N LYS A 127 -1.60 -3.00 5.54
CA LYS A 127 -1.50 -2.47 6.91
C LYS A 127 -0.31 -1.53 7.12
N MET A 128 0.65 -1.48 6.19
CA MET A 128 1.98 -0.87 6.42
C MET A 128 2.29 0.34 5.50
N GLU A 129 3.26 1.14 5.92
CA GLU A 129 3.94 2.20 5.16
C GLU A 129 5.45 1.94 5.10
N LYS A 130 6.10 2.29 3.99
CA LYS A 130 7.55 2.23 3.85
C LYS A 130 8.19 3.54 4.33
N PHE A 131 9.05 3.42 5.33
CA PHE A 131 10.14 4.38 5.51
C PHE A 131 11.30 4.00 4.58
N SER A 132 11.91 4.99 3.92
CA SER A 132 13.07 4.76 3.05
C SER A 132 14.02 5.96 3.05
N VAL A 133 15.32 5.71 3.26
CA VAL A 133 16.38 6.71 3.24
C VAL A 133 17.59 6.13 2.52
N SER A 134 18.27 6.91 1.69
CA SER A 134 19.56 6.53 1.13
C SER A 134 20.64 7.53 1.50
N VAL A 135 21.83 7.02 1.84
CA VAL A 135 22.98 7.81 2.28
C VAL A 135 24.25 7.28 1.64
N ASN A 136 25.13 8.17 1.18
CA ASN A 136 26.42 7.78 0.63
C ASN A 136 27.46 7.70 1.75
N ILE A 137 28.06 6.52 1.94
CA ILE A 137 29.00 6.21 3.03
C ILE A 137 30.38 5.95 2.46
N ALA A 138 31.40 6.56 3.07
CA ALA A 138 32.79 6.45 2.65
C ALA A 138 33.30 4.99 2.65
N ALA A 139 34.39 4.74 1.91
CA ALA A 139 35.05 3.44 1.89
C ALA A 139 35.41 2.98 3.31
N LYS A 140 35.26 1.67 3.59
CA LYS A 140 35.58 1.05 4.90
C LYS A 140 34.86 1.64 6.12
N SER A 141 33.83 2.45 5.91
CA SER A 141 33.14 3.20 6.96
C SER A 141 31.75 2.60 7.24
N ASN A 142 31.27 2.81 8.46
CA ASN A 142 29.97 2.30 8.91
C ASN A 142 28.92 3.41 9.02
N VAL A 143 27.65 3.00 9.06
CA VAL A 143 26.52 3.84 9.38
C VAL A 143 25.56 3.08 10.30
N THR A 144 25.06 3.75 11.34
CA THR A 144 23.97 3.24 12.19
C THR A 144 22.73 4.08 11.96
N PHE A 145 21.65 3.45 11.52
CA PHE A 145 20.33 4.04 11.40
C PHE A 145 19.52 3.72 12.65
N ILE A 146 18.83 4.71 13.21
CA ILE A 146 17.93 4.56 14.36
C ILE A 146 16.59 5.20 13.96
N LEU A 147 15.53 4.39 13.86
CA LEU A 147 14.18 4.84 13.58
C LEU A 147 13.30 4.57 14.81
N THR A 148 12.54 5.58 15.22
CA THR A 148 11.58 5.49 16.34
C THR A 148 10.19 5.82 15.83
N TYR A 149 9.21 4.97 16.17
CA TYR A 149 7.81 5.18 15.86
C TYR A 149 6.91 4.73 17.01
N GLU A 150 5.75 5.36 17.11
CA GLU A 150 4.80 5.15 18.20
C GLU A 150 3.39 4.89 17.67
N GLU A 151 2.66 3.97 18.30
CA GLU A 151 1.25 3.70 18.00
C GLU A 151 0.43 3.34 19.24
N LEU A 152 -0.87 3.66 19.21
CA LEU A 152 -1.83 3.05 20.12
C LEU A 152 -2.31 1.71 19.53
N LEU A 153 -2.08 0.61 20.25
CA LEU A 153 -2.54 -0.71 19.86
C LEU A 153 -4.07 -0.78 19.96
N GLN A 154 -4.73 -1.12 18.85
CA GLN A 154 -6.18 -1.24 18.78
C GLN A 154 -6.63 -2.66 19.16
N ARG A 155 -7.52 -2.78 20.17
CA ARG A 155 -8.12 -4.07 20.53
C ARG A 155 -9.14 -4.52 19.48
N LYS A 156 -8.94 -5.70 18.90
CA LYS A 156 -9.86 -6.34 17.93
C LYS A 156 -9.94 -7.84 18.19
N PHE A 157 -11.13 -8.43 18.13
CA PHE A 157 -11.35 -9.85 18.45
C PHE A 157 -10.82 -10.24 19.85
N GLY A 158 -10.93 -9.33 20.82
CA GLY A 158 -10.51 -9.55 22.20
C GLY A 158 -9.00 -9.61 22.41
N LYS A 159 -8.21 -8.94 21.56
CA LYS A 159 -6.74 -8.89 21.67
C LYS A 159 -6.14 -7.67 21.00
N TYR A 160 -4.95 -7.30 21.44
CA TYR A 160 -4.03 -6.40 20.76
C TYR A 160 -3.09 -7.23 19.85
N GLU A 161 -2.61 -6.62 18.76
CA GLU A 161 -1.66 -7.23 17.82
C GLU A 161 -0.53 -6.24 17.54
N ILE A 162 0.68 -6.56 18.01
CA ILE A 162 1.92 -5.90 17.60
C ILE A 162 2.42 -6.64 16.37
N LEU A 163 2.59 -5.94 15.24
CA LEU A 163 2.95 -6.53 13.96
C LEU A 163 4.23 -5.88 13.43
N THR A 164 5.31 -6.65 13.34
CA THR A 164 6.61 -6.19 12.87
C THR A 164 7.03 -6.98 11.63
N ARG A 165 7.21 -6.29 10.50
CA ARG A 165 7.70 -6.92 9.26
C ARG A 165 9.21 -6.84 9.17
N ILE A 166 9.85 -7.97 8.84
CA ILE A 166 11.29 -8.12 8.89
C ILE A 166 11.79 -8.89 7.67
N ASN A 167 12.78 -8.32 6.95
CA ASN A 167 13.44 -8.98 5.83
C ASN A 167 14.85 -8.39 5.63
N PRO A 168 15.86 -8.77 6.44
CA PRO A 168 17.24 -8.32 6.29
C PRO A 168 17.90 -8.61 4.93
N LYS A 169 17.31 -9.50 4.09
CA LYS A 169 17.78 -9.96 2.77
C LYS A 169 19.14 -10.69 2.75
N GLN A 170 20.02 -10.43 3.70
CA GLN A 170 21.27 -11.11 3.98
C GLN A 170 21.29 -11.65 5.42
N LEU A 171 22.30 -12.44 5.77
CA LEU A 171 22.55 -12.86 7.15
C LEU A 171 23.05 -11.66 7.97
N VAL A 172 22.66 -11.58 9.24
CA VAL A 172 22.98 -10.46 10.14
C VAL A 172 23.72 -11.00 11.37
N GLN A 173 24.93 -10.49 11.63
CA GLN A 173 25.77 -11.02 12.72
C GLN A 173 25.10 -10.86 14.09
N ASN A 174 24.50 -9.69 14.36
CA ASN A 174 23.76 -9.40 15.58
C ASN A 174 22.30 -9.06 15.25
N PHE A 175 21.47 -10.08 15.09
CA PHE A 175 20.02 -9.93 14.92
C PHE A 175 19.30 -10.11 16.26
N GLN A 176 18.41 -9.18 16.61
CA GLN A 176 17.66 -9.22 17.86
C GLN A 176 16.28 -8.55 17.72
N ILE A 177 15.25 -9.23 18.22
CA ILE A 177 13.93 -8.65 18.50
C ILE A 177 13.71 -8.75 20.00
N VAL A 178 13.32 -7.65 20.63
CA VAL A 178 12.86 -7.59 22.02
C VAL A 178 11.53 -6.84 22.07
N ALA A 179 10.57 -7.37 22.82
CA ALA A 179 9.36 -6.67 23.19
C ALA A 179 9.13 -6.75 24.70
N ASP A 180 9.09 -5.59 25.36
CA ASP A 180 8.78 -5.41 26.77
C ASP A 180 7.37 -4.82 26.88
N ILE A 181 6.42 -5.58 27.44
CA ILE A 181 5.02 -5.17 27.59
C ILE A 181 4.74 -4.99 29.09
N TYR A 182 4.30 -3.79 29.47
CA TYR A 182 3.83 -3.46 30.81
C TYR A 182 2.37 -2.98 30.75
N GLU A 183 1.51 -3.67 31.49
CA GLU A 183 0.07 -3.41 31.55
C GLU A 183 -0.37 -3.37 33.02
N PRO A 184 -0.73 -2.19 33.58
CA PRO A 184 -1.02 -2.04 35.00
C PRO A 184 -2.17 -2.93 35.54
N GLN A 185 -3.19 -3.21 34.71
CA GLN A 185 -4.28 -4.15 35.03
C GLN A 185 -3.84 -5.63 35.09
N GLY A 186 -2.65 -5.92 34.60
CA GLY A 186 -2.13 -7.28 34.44
C GLY A 186 -2.40 -7.87 33.07
N ILE A 187 -1.57 -8.83 32.67
CA ILE A 187 -1.63 -9.51 31.37
C ILE A 187 -2.48 -10.78 31.51
N ALA A 188 -3.52 -10.94 30.69
CA ALA A 188 -4.38 -12.13 30.70
C ALA A 188 -3.76 -13.28 29.91
N PHE A 189 -3.23 -12.98 28.73
CA PHE A 189 -2.40 -13.90 27.95
C PHE A 189 -1.45 -13.10 27.07
N VAL A 190 -0.35 -13.74 26.65
CA VAL A 190 0.55 -13.21 25.63
C VAL A 190 1.14 -14.36 24.81
N ASP A 191 1.13 -14.20 23.50
CA ASP A 191 1.62 -15.17 22.53
C ASP A 191 2.45 -14.47 21.44
N ALA A 192 3.47 -15.18 20.92
CA ALA A 192 4.40 -14.65 19.93
C ALA A 192 4.68 -15.70 18.86
N HIS A 193 4.47 -15.32 17.60
CA HIS A 193 4.65 -16.18 16.43
C HIS A 193 5.26 -15.35 15.30
N ALA A 194 6.02 -15.99 14.41
CA ALA A 194 6.45 -15.34 13.16
C ALA A 194 6.20 -16.26 11.98
N THR A 195 5.87 -15.69 10.83
CA THR A 195 5.53 -16.45 9.61
C THR A 195 6.70 -17.25 9.03
N PHE A 196 7.93 -16.96 9.48
CA PHE A 196 9.17 -17.63 9.11
C PHE A 196 9.71 -18.60 10.17
N LEU A 197 9.04 -18.76 11.33
CA LEU A 197 9.48 -19.73 12.34
C LEU A 197 9.22 -21.16 11.86
N THR A 198 10.31 -21.91 11.70
CA THR A 198 10.28 -23.37 11.56
C THR A 198 10.25 -24.02 12.94
N ASN A 199 9.97 -25.33 13.01
CA ASN A 199 10.00 -26.09 14.27
C ASN A 199 11.34 -26.00 15.02
N GLU A 200 12.44 -25.72 14.31
CA GLU A 200 13.79 -25.56 14.87
C GLU A 200 14.02 -24.16 15.49
N LEU A 201 13.23 -23.16 15.08
CA LEU A 201 13.34 -21.77 15.53
C LEU A 201 12.30 -21.37 16.58
N LEU A 202 11.19 -22.09 16.66
CA LEU A 202 10.19 -21.90 17.72
C LEU A 202 10.81 -21.87 19.15
N PRO A 203 11.79 -22.72 19.51
CA PRO A 203 12.42 -22.68 20.83
C PRO A 203 13.28 -21.43 21.11
N LEU A 204 13.60 -20.63 20.08
CA LEU A 204 14.40 -19.40 20.21
C LEU A 204 13.56 -18.16 20.57
N VAL A 205 12.23 -18.29 20.59
CA VAL A 205 11.33 -17.24 21.07
C VAL A 205 11.22 -17.39 22.58
N GLU A 206 12.12 -16.73 23.30
CA GLU A 206 12.09 -16.67 24.75
C GLU A 206 10.91 -15.80 25.20
N LYS A 207 10.12 -16.28 26.15
CA LYS A 207 8.96 -15.57 26.69
C LYS A 207 8.93 -15.72 28.19
N THR A 208 9.14 -14.61 28.91
CA THR A 208 8.92 -14.55 30.35
C THR A 208 7.69 -13.68 30.63
N VAL A 209 6.81 -14.14 31.52
CA VAL A 209 5.54 -13.49 31.82
C VAL A 209 5.36 -13.49 33.32
N THR A 210 5.01 -12.32 33.85
CA THR A 210 4.62 -12.08 35.24
C THR A 210 3.19 -11.52 35.24
N ASP A 211 2.65 -11.16 36.40
CA ASP A 211 1.27 -10.68 36.48
C ASP A 211 0.98 -9.43 35.62
N ASN A 212 1.93 -8.50 35.50
CA ASN A 212 1.79 -7.22 34.78
C ASN A 212 2.87 -6.93 33.73
N LYS A 213 3.89 -7.77 33.60
CA LYS A 213 5.01 -7.59 32.66
C LYS A 213 5.23 -8.84 31.82
N ALA A 214 5.44 -8.68 30.52
CA ALA A 214 5.90 -9.74 29.62
C ALA A 214 7.13 -9.27 28.83
N HIS A 215 8.16 -10.11 28.77
CA HIS A 215 9.35 -9.90 27.96
C HIS A 215 9.44 -11.02 26.92
N ILE A 216 9.47 -10.64 25.64
CA ILE A 216 9.62 -11.52 24.50
C ILE A 216 10.98 -11.22 23.85
N SER A 217 11.81 -12.25 23.66
CA SER A 217 13.15 -12.16 23.08
C SER A 217 13.26 -13.14 21.90
N PHE A 218 13.88 -12.72 20.80
CA PHE A 218 14.24 -13.59 19.68
C PHE A 218 15.57 -13.12 19.07
N SER A 219 16.63 -13.91 19.27
CA SER A 219 18.01 -13.54 18.92
C SER A 219 18.78 -14.70 18.24
N PRO A 220 18.39 -15.13 17.03
CA PRO A 220 19.00 -16.24 16.31
C PRO A 220 20.44 -15.96 15.85
N THR A 221 21.31 -16.96 15.98
CA THR A 221 22.69 -16.95 15.48
C THR A 221 22.73 -16.95 13.94
N LEU A 222 23.88 -16.62 13.35
CA LEU A 222 24.08 -16.68 11.89
C LEU A 222 23.66 -18.02 11.28
N ASP A 223 24.00 -19.15 11.91
CA ASP A 223 23.66 -20.48 11.41
C ASP A 223 22.17 -20.78 11.53
N GLN A 224 21.50 -20.28 12.58
CA GLN A 224 20.04 -20.34 12.72
C GLN A 224 19.31 -19.41 11.75
N GLN A 225 19.99 -18.42 11.17
CA GLN A 225 19.45 -17.57 10.10
C GLN A 225 19.63 -18.20 8.71
N ARG A 226 20.56 -19.15 8.51
CA ARG A 226 20.84 -19.72 7.18
C ARG A 226 19.68 -20.57 6.67
N LYS A 227 19.22 -20.25 5.46
CA LYS A 227 18.19 -21.03 4.76
C LYS A 227 18.68 -22.41 4.31
N CYS A 228 19.99 -22.59 4.13
CA CYS A 228 20.60 -23.88 3.81
C CYS A 228 22.10 -23.89 4.20
N PRO A 229 22.74 -25.05 4.40
CA PRO A 229 24.11 -25.14 4.92
C PRO A 229 25.18 -24.43 4.09
N GLU A 230 25.00 -24.34 2.77
CA GLU A 230 25.98 -23.79 1.82
C GLU A 230 25.44 -22.55 1.07
N CYS A 231 24.54 -21.78 1.70
CA CYS A 231 24.06 -20.52 1.12
C CYS A 231 24.04 -19.34 2.11
N ASP A 232 24.16 -18.14 1.55
CA ASP A 232 24.14 -16.86 2.26
C ASP A 232 22.73 -16.23 2.33
N GLY A 233 21.71 -16.97 1.89
CA GLY A 233 20.32 -16.57 2.01
C GLY A 233 19.82 -16.72 3.44
N SER A 234 19.27 -15.64 4.00
CA SER A 234 18.56 -15.70 5.28
C SER A 234 17.16 -16.30 5.12
N LEU A 235 16.71 -17.08 6.11
CA LEU A 235 15.32 -17.53 6.24
C LEU A 235 14.43 -16.47 6.89
N ILE A 236 15.00 -15.46 7.56
CA ILE A 236 14.23 -14.39 8.22
C ILE A 236 13.64 -13.49 7.14
N ASN A 237 12.41 -13.78 6.75
CA ASN A 237 11.62 -12.97 5.85
C ASN A 237 10.13 -13.17 6.13
N GLY A 238 9.49 -12.16 6.70
CA GLY A 238 8.06 -12.16 6.97
C GLY A 238 7.67 -11.33 8.18
N ASP A 239 6.58 -11.72 8.83
CA ASP A 239 5.97 -10.95 9.92
C ASP A 239 6.22 -11.65 11.26
N PHE A 240 6.73 -10.91 12.24
CA PHE A 240 6.79 -11.27 13.66
C PHE A 240 5.61 -10.59 14.37
N ILE A 241 4.84 -11.38 15.11
CA ILE A 241 3.50 -11.01 15.55
C ILE A 241 3.33 -11.38 17.03
N ILE A 242 3.10 -10.38 17.86
CA ILE A 242 2.80 -10.57 19.29
C ILE A 242 1.33 -10.26 19.52
N LYS A 243 0.60 -11.19 20.14
CA LYS A 243 -0.82 -11.07 20.47
C LYS A 243 -1.01 -11.18 21.97
N TYR A 244 -1.69 -10.22 22.58
CA TYR A 244 -1.96 -10.22 24.02
C TYR A 244 -3.31 -9.57 24.34
N ASP A 245 -3.81 -9.76 25.55
CA ASP A 245 -4.87 -8.94 26.14
C ASP A 245 -4.62 -8.80 27.66
N VAL A 246 -5.29 -7.84 28.28
CA VAL A 246 -5.18 -7.54 29.70
C VAL A 246 -6.23 -8.28 30.53
N LYS A 247 -6.00 -8.41 31.84
CA LYS A 247 -6.97 -8.96 32.79
C LYS A 247 -8.12 -7.94 32.95
N ARG A 248 -9.37 -8.39 32.81
CA ARG A 248 -10.58 -7.54 32.85
C ARG A 248 -11.65 -8.01 33.84
N ALA A 249 -11.37 -9.05 34.63
CA ALA A 249 -12.38 -9.84 35.33
C ALA A 249 -13.14 -9.15 36.49
N SER A 250 -13.01 -7.83 36.68
CA SER A 250 -13.68 -7.11 37.77
C SER A 250 -13.84 -5.59 37.60
N SER A 251 -13.17 -4.96 36.61
CA SER A 251 -13.35 -3.53 36.31
C SER A 251 -14.00 -3.33 34.93
N LEU A 252 -14.65 -2.18 34.75
CA LEU A 252 -15.35 -1.80 33.51
C LEU A 252 -14.39 -1.27 32.42
N GLY A 253 -13.11 -1.18 32.78
CA GLY A 253 -12.08 -0.35 32.16
C GLY A 253 -11.10 0.15 33.22
N ASP A 254 -10.29 1.15 32.88
CA ASP A 254 -9.36 1.80 33.79
C ASP A 254 -9.09 3.25 33.36
N ILE A 255 -8.83 4.12 34.34
CA ILE A 255 -8.37 5.49 34.12
C ILE A 255 -6.93 5.60 34.62
N GLN A 256 -6.02 5.97 33.75
CA GLN A 256 -4.61 6.16 34.08
C GLN A 256 -4.26 7.64 34.03
N ILE A 257 -3.69 8.16 35.14
CA ILE A 257 -3.35 9.58 35.27
C ILE A 257 -1.84 9.73 35.50
N VAL A 258 -1.17 10.50 34.64
CA VAL A 258 0.26 10.82 34.75
C VAL A 258 0.51 12.25 34.28
N ASN A 259 1.27 13.03 35.06
CA ASN A 259 1.77 14.37 34.71
C ASN A 259 0.69 15.36 34.17
N GLY A 260 -0.53 15.30 34.73
CA GLY A 260 -1.63 16.18 34.32
C GLY A 260 -2.37 15.75 33.05
N TYR A 261 -2.12 14.54 32.54
CA TYR A 261 -2.88 13.92 31.47
C TYR A 261 -3.53 12.62 31.96
N PHE A 262 -4.65 12.26 31.35
CA PHE A 262 -5.33 11.00 31.61
C PHE A 262 -5.65 10.23 30.34
N VAL A 263 -5.75 8.91 30.46
CA VAL A 263 -6.28 8.00 29.45
C VAL A 263 -7.26 7.05 30.12
N HIS A 264 -8.48 6.97 29.59
CA HIS A 264 -9.55 6.08 30.01
C HIS A 264 -9.75 5.00 28.94
N PHE A 265 -9.46 3.74 29.29
CA PHE A 265 -9.79 2.57 28.47
C PHE A 265 -11.12 2.00 28.95
N PHE A 266 -12.13 1.93 28.06
CA PHE A 266 -13.46 1.42 28.36
C PHE A 266 -13.77 0.17 27.53
N ALA A 267 -13.85 -0.98 28.20
CA ALA A 267 -14.16 -2.28 27.61
C ALA A 267 -14.66 -3.25 28.69
N PRO A 268 -15.91 -3.05 29.17
CA PRO A 268 -16.48 -3.83 30.26
C PRO A 268 -16.60 -5.31 29.90
N PRO A 269 -16.26 -6.24 30.82
CA PRO A 269 -16.47 -7.67 30.64
C PRO A 269 -17.97 -8.01 30.63
N ASP A 270 -18.31 -9.15 30.05
CA ASP A 270 -19.57 -9.88 30.25
C ASP A 270 -20.89 -9.12 30.00
N LEU A 271 -20.86 -8.03 29.21
CA LEU A 271 -22.10 -7.34 28.81
C LEU A 271 -22.98 -8.24 27.91
N PRO A 272 -24.32 -8.24 28.11
CA PRO A 272 -25.23 -8.99 27.28
C PRO A 272 -25.36 -8.36 25.89
N ARG A 273 -25.09 -9.19 24.87
CA ARG A 273 -25.25 -8.84 23.45
C ARG A 273 -26.58 -8.17 23.12
N ILE A 274 -26.54 -7.08 22.37
CA ILE A 274 -27.72 -6.44 21.78
C ILE A 274 -28.11 -7.19 20.50
N ARG A 275 -29.41 -7.42 20.30
CA ARG A 275 -29.95 -7.94 19.03
C ARG A 275 -29.71 -6.93 17.91
N LYS A 276 -29.36 -7.39 16.71
CA LYS A 276 -29.16 -6.52 15.54
C LYS A 276 -30.12 -6.84 14.40
N ASN A 277 -30.45 -5.80 13.64
CA ASN A 277 -31.19 -5.87 12.39
C ASN A 277 -30.22 -5.47 11.27
N VAL A 278 -29.75 -6.42 10.46
CA VAL A 278 -28.67 -6.18 9.48
C VAL A 278 -29.14 -6.35 8.03
N VAL A 279 -28.91 -5.34 7.19
CA VAL A 279 -29.18 -5.42 5.75
C VAL A 279 -27.85 -5.44 4.97
N PHE A 280 -27.59 -6.55 4.29
CA PHE A 280 -26.46 -6.70 3.39
C PHE A 280 -26.82 -6.16 2.00
N VAL A 281 -26.15 -5.11 1.56
CA VAL A 281 -26.34 -4.46 0.26
C VAL A 281 -25.16 -4.83 -0.63
N ILE A 282 -25.36 -5.78 -1.53
CA ILE A 282 -24.30 -6.47 -2.27
C ILE A 282 -24.33 -6.07 -3.74
N ASP A 283 -23.24 -5.47 -4.20
CA ASP A 283 -23.01 -5.17 -5.60
C ASP A 283 -22.86 -6.48 -6.40
N ARG A 284 -23.61 -6.57 -7.50
CA ARG A 284 -23.48 -7.64 -8.49
C ARG A 284 -23.31 -7.10 -9.90
N SER A 285 -22.78 -5.89 -10.05
CA SER A 285 -22.41 -5.28 -11.33
C SER A 285 -21.42 -6.15 -12.13
N GLY A 286 -21.20 -5.79 -13.40
CA GLY A 286 -20.31 -6.55 -14.29
C GLY A 286 -18.85 -6.62 -13.84
N SER A 287 -18.37 -5.65 -13.06
CA SER A 287 -16.99 -5.58 -12.55
C SER A 287 -16.69 -6.66 -11.49
N MET A 288 -17.70 -7.08 -10.72
CA MET A 288 -17.59 -8.14 -9.71
C MET A 288 -17.29 -9.53 -10.30
N ALA A 289 -17.23 -9.69 -11.63
CA ALA A 289 -17.03 -10.97 -12.28
C ALA A 289 -15.69 -11.66 -11.94
N GLY A 290 -15.70 -12.99 -11.94
CA GLY A 290 -14.53 -13.80 -11.60
C GLY A 290 -14.32 -13.94 -10.08
N PRO A 291 -13.08 -13.82 -9.57
CA PRO A 291 -12.76 -14.08 -8.17
C PRO A 291 -13.58 -13.25 -7.16
N LYS A 292 -13.84 -11.96 -7.44
CA LYS A 292 -14.58 -11.06 -6.53
C LYS A 292 -15.94 -11.61 -6.15
N MET A 293 -16.78 -11.98 -7.12
CA MET A 293 -18.08 -12.59 -6.86
C MET A 293 -17.97 -13.97 -6.20
N ILE A 294 -17.00 -14.80 -6.57
CA ILE A 294 -16.80 -16.12 -5.94
C ILE A 294 -16.49 -15.94 -4.44
N GLN A 295 -15.54 -15.06 -4.11
CA GLN A 295 -15.13 -14.77 -2.74
C GLN A 295 -16.24 -14.10 -1.93
N THR A 296 -17.01 -13.21 -2.57
CA THR A 296 -18.21 -12.58 -1.99
C THR A 296 -19.24 -13.63 -1.58
N ARG A 297 -19.60 -14.57 -2.48
CA ARG A 297 -20.55 -15.64 -2.13
C ARG A 297 -20.05 -16.49 -0.97
N VAL A 298 -18.80 -16.97 -1.02
CA VAL A 298 -18.22 -17.82 0.03
C VAL A 298 -18.18 -17.09 1.39
N ALA A 299 -17.82 -15.81 1.41
CA ALA A 299 -17.85 -15.01 2.63
C ALA A 299 -19.27 -14.84 3.16
N MET A 300 -20.23 -14.52 2.29
CA MET A 300 -21.64 -14.37 2.67
C MET A 300 -22.27 -15.67 3.18
N GLU A 301 -21.86 -16.84 2.66
CA GLU A 301 -22.32 -18.14 3.19
C GLU A 301 -21.87 -18.37 4.63
N SER A 302 -20.63 -18.00 4.99
CA SER A 302 -20.16 -18.02 6.38
C SER A 302 -20.92 -16.99 7.21
N ILE A 303 -20.89 -15.71 6.79
CA ILE A 303 -21.51 -14.59 7.52
C ILE A 303 -22.97 -14.87 7.86
N LEU A 304 -23.75 -15.46 6.93
CA LEU A 304 -25.14 -15.85 7.15
C LEU A 304 -25.29 -16.99 8.17
N SER A 305 -24.37 -17.95 8.16
CA SER A 305 -24.31 -19.04 9.15
C SER A 305 -23.93 -18.51 10.55
N ASP A 306 -23.17 -17.42 10.60
CA ASP A 306 -22.70 -16.74 11.81
C ASP A 306 -23.70 -15.65 12.32
N VAL A 307 -24.84 -15.43 11.65
CA VAL A 307 -25.91 -14.55 12.17
C VAL A 307 -26.61 -15.23 13.36
N HIS A 308 -26.62 -14.55 14.50
CA HIS A 308 -27.22 -15.10 15.73
C HIS A 308 -28.74 -15.31 15.56
N PRO A 309 -29.34 -16.43 16.02
CA PRO A 309 -30.74 -16.77 15.72
C PRO A 309 -31.81 -15.75 16.15
N ASP A 310 -31.50 -14.89 17.13
CA ASP A 310 -32.39 -13.80 17.58
C ASP A 310 -32.27 -12.47 16.80
N ASP A 311 -31.36 -12.41 15.84
CA ASP A 311 -31.22 -11.28 14.92
C ASP A 311 -32.23 -11.35 13.76
N TYR A 312 -32.40 -10.22 13.10
CA TYR A 312 -33.14 -10.10 11.85
C TYR A 312 -32.18 -9.66 10.75
N PHE A 313 -32.33 -10.22 9.55
CA PHE A 313 -31.48 -9.86 8.42
C PHE A 313 -32.25 -9.67 7.11
N GLY A 314 -31.64 -8.92 6.19
CA GLY A 314 -32.10 -8.75 4.82
C GLY A 314 -30.91 -8.78 3.85
N ILE A 315 -31.16 -9.18 2.61
CA ILE A 315 -30.16 -9.15 1.53
C ILE A 315 -30.77 -8.37 0.36
N ILE A 316 -30.03 -7.39 -0.14
CA ILE A 316 -30.37 -6.58 -1.30
C ILE A 316 -29.22 -6.71 -2.29
N LEU A 317 -29.49 -7.30 -3.45
CA LEU A 317 -28.56 -7.28 -4.57
C LEU A 317 -28.81 -6.02 -5.37
N PHE A 318 -27.75 -5.37 -5.86
CA PHE A 318 -27.91 -4.23 -6.76
C PHE A 318 -26.99 -4.30 -7.98
N ASP A 319 -27.55 -3.84 -9.09
CA ASP A 319 -26.84 -3.49 -10.31
C ASP A 319 -27.46 -2.20 -10.89
N ARG A 320 -27.98 -2.23 -12.12
CA ARG A 320 -29.02 -1.28 -12.58
C ARG A 320 -30.37 -1.45 -11.89
N SER A 321 -30.59 -2.63 -11.30
CA SER A 321 -31.82 -3.10 -10.70
C SER A 321 -31.57 -3.52 -9.26
N ILE A 322 -32.51 -3.19 -8.37
CA ILE A 322 -32.41 -3.44 -6.93
C ILE A 322 -33.31 -4.63 -6.62
N GLU A 323 -32.72 -5.72 -6.15
CA GLU A 323 -33.39 -7.01 -5.98
C GLU A 323 -33.25 -7.48 -4.52
N PRO A 324 -34.23 -7.17 -3.66
CA PRO A 324 -34.27 -7.70 -2.30
C PRO A 324 -34.66 -9.18 -2.32
N TRP A 325 -33.96 -10.01 -1.53
CA TRP A 325 -34.29 -11.43 -1.35
C TRP A 325 -35.72 -11.63 -0.82
N LYS A 326 -36.09 -10.84 0.20
CA LYS A 326 -37.43 -10.74 0.78
C LYS A 326 -37.76 -9.26 0.98
N GLN A 327 -39.05 -8.88 0.90
CA GLN A 327 -39.47 -7.46 1.00
C GLN A 327 -39.39 -6.88 2.43
N SER A 328 -39.07 -7.71 3.42
CA SER A 328 -39.09 -7.42 4.85
C SER A 328 -37.92 -8.18 5.49
N LEU A 329 -37.34 -7.65 6.56
CA LEU A 329 -36.30 -8.37 7.30
C LEU A 329 -36.85 -9.65 7.90
N THR A 330 -36.02 -10.68 7.91
CA THR A 330 -36.38 -12.05 8.28
C THR A 330 -35.56 -12.50 9.48
N LYS A 331 -36.20 -13.14 10.47
CA LYS A 331 -35.50 -13.68 11.65
C LYS A 331 -34.52 -14.77 11.21
N ALA A 332 -33.33 -14.80 11.80
CA ALA A 332 -32.25 -15.75 11.51
C ALA A 332 -32.51 -17.18 12.02
N THR A 333 -33.67 -17.77 11.69
CA THR A 333 -33.90 -19.21 11.90
C THR A 333 -33.08 -20.02 10.90
N GLU A 334 -32.69 -21.24 11.27
CA GLU A 334 -31.93 -22.18 10.45
C GLU A 334 -32.50 -22.30 9.03
N GLU A 335 -33.81 -22.51 8.89
CA GLU A 335 -34.54 -22.54 7.62
C GLU A 335 -34.36 -21.27 6.76
N ASN A 336 -34.46 -20.08 7.38
CA ASN A 336 -34.33 -18.81 6.66
C ASN A 336 -32.87 -18.53 6.26
N VAL A 337 -31.91 -18.92 7.08
CA VAL A 337 -30.47 -18.86 6.76
C VAL A 337 -30.17 -19.79 5.57
N ASP A 338 -30.73 -20.99 5.56
CA ASP A 338 -30.61 -21.98 4.49
C ASP A 338 -31.19 -21.48 3.16
N GLU A 339 -32.35 -20.82 3.18
CA GLU A 339 -32.94 -20.15 2.02
C GLU A 339 -32.09 -18.98 1.52
N ALA A 340 -31.54 -18.18 2.43
CA ALA A 340 -30.67 -17.05 2.09
C ALA A 340 -29.35 -17.52 1.46
N ILE A 341 -28.75 -18.60 1.97
CA ILE A 341 -27.56 -19.25 1.39
C ILE A 341 -27.86 -19.75 -0.03
N LYS A 342 -29.03 -20.37 -0.26
CA LYS A 342 -29.47 -20.79 -1.60
C LYS A 342 -29.61 -19.60 -2.56
N PHE A 343 -30.10 -18.45 -2.09
CA PHE A 343 -30.17 -17.20 -2.86
C PHE A 343 -28.77 -16.63 -3.17
N VAL A 344 -27.87 -16.56 -2.17
CA VAL A 344 -26.49 -16.06 -2.31
C VAL A 344 -25.70 -16.87 -3.34
N ARG A 345 -25.84 -18.21 -3.33
CA ARG A 345 -25.19 -19.10 -4.31
C ARG A 345 -25.55 -18.79 -5.76
N GLN A 346 -26.72 -18.19 -6.01
CA GLN A 346 -27.22 -17.87 -7.34
C GLN A 346 -26.86 -16.45 -7.84
N ILE A 347 -26.23 -15.60 -7.01
CA ILE A 347 -25.85 -14.22 -7.41
C ILE A 347 -24.85 -14.26 -8.56
N TYR A 348 -25.24 -13.85 -9.76
CA TYR A 348 -24.32 -13.74 -10.91
C TYR A 348 -24.09 -12.27 -11.31
N PRO A 349 -22.87 -11.92 -11.76
CA PRO A 349 -22.51 -10.54 -12.09
C PRO A 349 -23.21 -10.09 -13.38
N ARG A 350 -23.85 -8.91 -13.36
CA ARG A 350 -24.52 -8.28 -14.50
C ARG A 350 -24.74 -6.78 -14.28
N GLY A 351 -24.76 -6.01 -15.38
CA GLY A 351 -25.22 -4.61 -15.35
C GLY A 351 -24.24 -3.60 -14.76
N THR A 352 -24.78 -2.41 -14.51
CA THR A 352 -24.16 -1.19 -13.96
C THR A 352 -24.32 -1.16 -12.42
N THR A 353 -24.07 -0.02 -11.78
CA THR A 353 -23.87 0.11 -10.32
C THR A 353 -24.70 1.28 -9.75
N ASN A 354 -25.88 1.00 -9.19
CA ASN A 354 -26.75 1.97 -8.51
C ASN A 354 -26.61 1.91 -6.97
N ILE A 355 -25.64 2.65 -6.42
CA ILE A 355 -25.39 2.70 -4.97
C ILE A 355 -26.47 3.49 -4.23
N ASN A 356 -26.93 4.61 -4.80
CA ASN A 356 -27.90 5.49 -4.14
C ASN A 356 -29.18 4.74 -3.78
N ASP A 357 -29.85 4.18 -4.77
CA ASP A 357 -31.20 3.65 -4.59
C ASP A 357 -31.18 2.31 -3.83
N SER A 358 -30.07 1.56 -3.90
CA SER A 358 -29.90 0.31 -3.16
C SER A 358 -29.70 0.55 -1.65
N VAL A 359 -28.87 1.53 -1.26
CA VAL A 359 -28.74 1.95 0.15
C VAL A 359 -30.05 2.57 0.64
N MET A 360 -30.70 3.43 -0.15
CA MET A 360 -32.02 3.99 0.19
C MET A 360 -33.09 2.90 0.38
N LYS A 361 -33.08 1.83 -0.43
CA LYS A 361 -33.98 0.67 -0.24
C LYS A 361 -33.69 -0.09 1.06
N ALA A 362 -32.43 -0.20 1.49
CA ALA A 362 -32.07 -0.77 2.78
C ALA A 362 -32.59 0.06 3.95
N ILE A 363 -32.39 1.38 3.91
CA ILE A 363 -32.87 2.34 4.92
C ILE A 363 -34.40 2.26 5.03
N HIS A 364 -35.13 2.36 3.92
CA HIS A 364 -36.59 2.26 3.93
C HIS A 364 -37.08 0.90 4.45
N MET A 365 -36.40 -0.21 4.13
CA MET A 365 -36.78 -1.54 4.64
C MET A 365 -36.67 -1.63 6.17
N LEU A 366 -35.59 -1.10 6.75
CA LEU A 366 -35.40 -1.01 8.21
C LEU A 366 -36.43 -0.07 8.86
N GLN A 367 -36.62 1.13 8.30
CA GLN A 367 -37.59 2.12 8.81
C GLN A 367 -39.03 1.59 8.77
N ASP A 368 -39.43 0.94 7.68
CA ASP A 368 -40.77 0.39 7.51
C ASP A 368 -41.04 -0.77 8.49
N ASP A 369 -40.08 -1.68 8.67
CA ASP A 369 -40.27 -2.82 9.57
C ASP A 369 -40.18 -2.42 11.05
N ARG A 370 -39.40 -1.40 11.40
CA ARG A 370 -39.41 -0.76 12.73
C ARG A 370 -40.74 -0.05 12.99
N ARG A 371 -41.22 0.77 12.05
CA ARG A 371 -42.51 1.50 12.15
C ARG A 371 -43.71 0.54 12.26
N ASN A 372 -43.66 -0.58 11.57
CA ASN A 372 -44.67 -1.64 11.61
C ASN A 372 -44.50 -2.63 12.79
N LYS A 373 -43.58 -2.36 13.73
CA LYS A 373 -43.30 -3.20 14.91
C LYS A 373 -42.97 -4.67 14.61
N LYS A 374 -42.32 -4.94 13.47
CA LYS A 374 -41.82 -6.28 13.12
C LYS A 374 -40.45 -6.59 13.71
N LEU A 375 -39.67 -5.55 13.99
CA LEU A 375 -38.33 -5.64 14.58
C LEU A 375 -38.40 -5.52 16.11
N PRO A 376 -37.46 -6.12 16.87
CA PRO A 376 -37.42 -5.96 18.32
C PRO A 376 -37.25 -4.48 18.72
N GLU A 377 -37.95 -4.02 19.76
CA GLU A 377 -37.85 -2.59 20.16
C GLU A 377 -36.43 -2.20 20.60
N ARG A 378 -35.75 -3.08 21.35
CA ARG A 378 -34.35 -2.93 21.79
C ARG A 378 -33.42 -3.72 20.88
N SER A 379 -33.18 -3.19 19.69
CA SER A 379 -32.19 -3.68 18.72
C SER A 379 -31.59 -2.53 17.93
N VAL A 380 -30.35 -2.73 17.47
CA VAL A 380 -29.62 -1.77 16.61
C VAL A 380 -29.81 -2.09 15.12
N ASP A 381 -29.91 -1.05 14.30
CA ASP A 381 -30.07 -1.16 12.84
C ASP A 381 -28.72 -0.94 12.14
N MET A 382 -28.37 -1.86 11.24
CA MET A 382 -27.09 -1.89 10.54
C MET A 382 -27.28 -2.13 9.05
N ILE A 383 -26.48 -1.44 8.24
CA ILE A 383 -26.37 -1.65 6.79
C ILE A 383 -24.91 -1.94 6.47
N ILE A 384 -24.66 -3.02 5.72
CA ILE A 384 -23.32 -3.37 5.23
C ILE A 384 -23.36 -3.32 3.71
N LEU A 385 -22.80 -2.27 3.13
CA LEU A 385 -22.62 -2.08 1.69
C LEU A 385 -21.32 -2.75 1.24
N LEU A 386 -21.36 -3.59 0.21
CA LEU A 386 -20.19 -4.14 -0.48
C LEU A 386 -20.24 -3.77 -1.96
N THR A 387 -19.22 -3.09 -2.47
CA THR A 387 -19.11 -2.66 -3.88
C THR A 387 -17.67 -2.65 -4.37
N ASP A 388 -17.45 -2.92 -5.66
CA ASP A 388 -16.14 -2.81 -6.31
C ASP A 388 -16.02 -1.63 -7.28
N GLY A 389 -17.09 -0.86 -7.48
CA GLY A 389 -17.20 0.13 -8.54
C GLY A 389 -17.74 1.48 -8.09
N MET A 390 -17.59 2.48 -8.95
CA MET A 390 -18.17 3.81 -8.78
C MET A 390 -19.64 3.82 -9.22
N PRO A 391 -20.51 4.64 -8.58
CA PRO A 391 -21.91 4.75 -8.95
C PRO A 391 -22.04 5.29 -10.39
N ASN A 392 -22.68 4.51 -11.26
CA ASN A 392 -22.79 4.79 -12.70
C ASN A 392 -24.20 4.52 -13.27
N GLU A 393 -25.16 4.24 -12.39
CA GLU A 393 -26.61 4.19 -12.68
C GLU A 393 -27.37 4.91 -11.55
N GLY A 394 -28.47 5.60 -11.89
CA GLY A 394 -29.22 6.41 -10.94
C GLY A 394 -28.50 7.72 -10.63
N GLU A 395 -28.48 8.13 -9.36
CA GLU A 395 -27.65 9.25 -8.90
C GLU A 395 -26.17 8.83 -8.91
N SER A 396 -25.33 9.67 -9.52
CA SER A 396 -23.88 9.45 -9.67
C SER A 396 -23.04 10.58 -9.08
N ASN A 397 -23.65 11.68 -8.64
CA ASN A 397 -22.98 12.74 -7.89
C ASN A 397 -22.66 12.26 -6.47
N LEU A 398 -21.38 12.02 -6.19
CA LEU A 398 -20.89 11.44 -4.94
C LEU A 398 -21.35 12.21 -3.68
N GLN A 399 -21.29 13.54 -3.73
CA GLN A 399 -21.73 14.40 -2.63
C GLN A 399 -23.25 14.31 -2.41
N ARG A 400 -24.03 14.20 -3.49
CA ARG A 400 -25.49 14.04 -3.41
C ARG A 400 -25.89 12.68 -2.84
N ILE A 401 -25.19 11.60 -3.21
CA ILE A 401 -25.41 10.27 -2.61
C ILE A 401 -25.13 10.31 -1.10
N GLN A 402 -23.98 10.87 -0.71
CA GLN A 402 -23.62 11.05 0.71
C GLN A 402 -24.68 11.86 1.48
N GLN A 403 -25.17 12.96 0.89
CA GLN A 403 -26.26 13.76 1.47
C GLN A 403 -27.55 12.95 1.62
N ASN A 404 -28.04 12.30 0.54
CA ASN A 404 -29.28 11.52 0.54
C ASN A 404 -29.26 10.43 1.64
N VAL A 405 -28.14 9.70 1.74
CA VAL A 405 -27.95 8.62 2.71
C VAL A 405 -27.91 9.17 4.15
N CYS A 406 -27.17 10.26 4.39
CA CYS A 406 -27.06 10.91 5.69
C CYS A 406 -28.42 11.44 6.18
N GLU A 407 -29.14 12.17 5.34
CA GLU A 407 -30.49 12.69 5.63
C GLU A 407 -31.49 11.57 5.92
N ALA A 408 -31.40 10.43 5.22
CA ALA A 408 -32.31 9.31 5.37
C ALA A 408 -32.01 8.43 6.59
N ILE A 409 -30.74 8.24 6.97
CA ILE A 409 -30.36 7.50 8.18
C ILE A 409 -30.65 8.30 9.45
N GLY A 410 -30.40 9.62 9.44
CA GLY A 410 -30.74 10.53 10.54
C GLY A 410 -30.16 10.11 11.89
N GLY A 411 -28.96 9.50 11.90
CA GLY A 411 -28.27 8.99 13.09
C GLY A 411 -28.81 7.67 13.68
N ASN A 412 -29.94 7.13 13.20
CA ASN A 412 -30.61 5.98 13.81
C ASN A 412 -30.10 4.60 13.35
N MET A 413 -29.18 4.58 12.39
CA MET A 413 -28.62 3.35 11.79
C MET A 413 -27.12 3.50 11.62
N THR A 414 -26.41 2.38 11.61
CA THR A 414 -24.97 2.35 11.31
C THR A 414 -24.75 1.84 9.88
N LEU A 415 -24.04 2.62 9.05
CA LEU A 415 -23.65 2.21 7.70
C LEU A 415 -22.16 1.85 7.64
N PHE A 416 -21.87 0.61 7.28
CA PHE A 416 -20.53 0.12 6.97
C PHE A 416 -20.34 0.00 5.46
N CYS A 417 -19.17 0.43 4.97
CA CYS A 417 -18.86 0.43 3.54
C CYS A 417 -17.60 -0.41 3.23
N LEU A 418 -17.77 -1.48 2.47
CA LEU A 418 -16.72 -2.41 2.05
C LEU A 418 -16.39 -2.16 0.58
N GLY A 419 -15.25 -1.52 0.33
CA GLY A 419 -14.74 -1.29 -1.02
C GLY A 419 -13.87 -2.45 -1.47
N PHE A 420 -14.36 -3.27 -2.40
CA PHE A 420 -13.64 -4.45 -2.91
C PHE A 420 -12.75 -4.04 -4.09
N GLY A 421 -11.44 -4.18 -3.92
CA GLY A 421 -10.47 -3.87 -4.95
C GLY A 421 -10.10 -2.40 -5.00
N ASP A 422 -9.47 -2.01 -6.11
CA ASP A 422 -8.91 -0.68 -6.28
C ASP A 422 -9.73 0.27 -7.17
N ASP A 423 -10.79 -0.22 -7.83
CA ASP A 423 -11.59 0.51 -8.81
C ASP A 423 -12.65 1.45 -8.18
N VAL A 424 -12.97 1.29 -6.90
CA VAL A 424 -13.82 2.20 -6.12
C VAL A 424 -12.99 3.24 -5.36
N ASP A 425 -13.43 4.51 -5.43
CA ASP A 425 -12.90 5.61 -4.62
C ASP A 425 -13.18 5.36 -3.13
N TYR A 426 -12.13 5.00 -2.41
CA TYR A 426 -12.22 4.73 -0.98
C TYR A 426 -12.62 5.97 -0.17
N SER A 427 -12.27 7.18 -0.61
CA SER A 427 -12.58 8.42 0.12
C SER A 427 -14.09 8.72 0.12
N PHE A 428 -14.77 8.39 -0.98
CA PHE A 428 -16.22 8.46 -1.08
C PHE A 428 -16.91 7.51 -0.07
N LEU A 429 -16.42 6.28 0.04
CA LEU A 429 -16.95 5.29 0.98
C LEU A 429 -16.61 5.61 2.45
N ASP A 430 -15.39 6.07 2.74
CA ASP A 430 -14.94 6.45 4.10
C ASP A 430 -15.78 7.61 4.66
N VAL A 431 -15.99 8.66 3.85
CA VAL A 431 -16.85 9.79 4.25
C VAL A 431 -18.31 9.34 4.45
N MET A 432 -18.85 8.50 3.56
CA MET A 432 -20.23 8.03 3.66
C MET A 432 -20.48 7.17 4.91
N ALA A 433 -19.55 6.26 5.25
CA ALA A 433 -19.66 5.45 6.46
C ALA A 433 -19.55 6.29 7.73
N LYS A 434 -18.58 7.23 7.78
CA LYS A 434 -18.34 8.10 8.94
C LYS A 434 -19.48 9.06 9.24
N GLN A 435 -20.11 9.62 8.20
CA GLN A 435 -21.33 10.44 8.34
C GLN A 435 -22.51 9.65 8.94
N ASN A 436 -22.45 8.32 8.92
CA ASN A 436 -23.52 7.40 9.29
C ASN A 436 -23.06 6.40 10.36
N ASN A 437 -22.29 6.90 11.34
CA ASN A 437 -21.92 6.21 12.58
C ASN A 437 -21.13 4.89 12.42
N GLY A 438 -20.60 4.61 11.22
CA GLY A 438 -19.88 3.38 10.89
C GLY A 438 -18.49 3.63 10.30
N VAL A 439 -17.88 2.55 9.81
CA VAL A 439 -16.51 2.58 9.25
C VAL A 439 -16.46 1.98 7.86
N ALA A 440 -15.53 2.47 7.04
CA ALA A 440 -15.17 1.83 5.79
C ALA A 440 -14.05 0.79 5.97
N ARG A 441 -14.01 -0.21 5.09
CA ARG A 441 -12.89 -1.15 4.96
C ARG A 441 -12.59 -1.38 3.47
N ARG A 442 -11.31 -1.42 3.10
CA ARG A 442 -10.90 -1.88 1.77
C ARG A 442 -10.64 -3.37 1.82
N ILE A 443 -11.31 -4.11 0.96
CA ILE A 443 -11.17 -5.56 0.78
C ILE A 443 -10.27 -5.76 -0.44
N TYR A 444 -9.06 -6.24 -0.23
CA TYR A 444 -8.06 -6.32 -1.28
C TYR A 444 -8.22 -7.59 -2.12
N GLU A 445 -8.15 -7.45 -3.46
CA GLU A 445 -8.23 -8.54 -4.44
C GLU A 445 -7.02 -9.49 -4.38
N ALA A 446 -7.02 -10.39 -3.40
CA ALA A 446 -6.12 -11.55 -3.33
C ALA A 446 -6.87 -12.78 -2.81
N SER A 447 -6.17 -13.90 -2.66
CA SER A 447 -6.74 -15.19 -2.22
C SER A 447 -7.48 -15.12 -0.88
N ASP A 448 -7.12 -14.20 0.00
CA ASP A 448 -7.67 -14.03 1.35
C ASP A 448 -8.87 -13.07 1.45
N ALA A 449 -9.41 -12.54 0.34
CA ALA A 449 -10.52 -11.58 0.38
C ALA A 449 -11.76 -12.11 1.12
N THR A 450 -12.02 -13.42 1.05
CA THR A 450 -13.05 -14.09 1.85
C THR A 450 -12.84 -13.89 3.36
N LEU A 451 -11.62 -14.11 3.84
CA LEU A 451 -11.24 -13.93 5.25
C LEU A 451 -11.28 -12.46 5.68
N GLN A 452 -10.96 -11.53 4.77
CA GLN A 452 -11.08 -10.09 5.02
C GLN A 452 -12.54 -9.67 5.22
N LEU A 453 -13.48 -10.24 4.45
CA LEU A 453 -14.93 -10.00 4.60
C LEU A 453 -15.49 -10.63 5.89
N GLN A 454 -15.13 -11.88 6.19
CA GLN A 454 -15.52 -12.56 7.42
C GLN A 454 -15.00 -11.81 8.65
N GLY A 455 -13.69 -11.51 8.70
CA GLY A 455 -13.08 -10.79 9.82
C GLY A 455 -13.64 -9.39 10.02
N PHE A 456 -14.07 -8.70 8.94
CA PHE A 456 -14.81 -7.45 9.10
C PHE A 456 -16.18 -7.67 9.77
N TYR A 457 -16.93 -8.69 9.36
CA TYR A 457 -18.21 -8.99 10.00
C TYR A 457 -18.03 -9.37 11.47
N ASP A 458 -17.02 -10.19 11.79
CA ASP A 458 -16.67 -10.57 13.16
C ASP A 458 -16.36 -9.34 14.06
N GLU A 459 -15.77 -8.28 13.49
CA GLU A 459 -15.49 -6.99 14.17
C GLU A 459 -16.78 -6.26 14.59
N VAL A 460 -17.91 -6.50 13.89
CA VAL A 460 -19.20 -5.80 14.08
C VAL A 460 -20.39 -6.73 14.43
N ALA A 461 -20.20 -8.04 14.53
CA ALA A 461 -21.29 -9.03 14.63
C ALA A 461 -22.05 -8.99 15.98
N SER A 462 -21.39 -8.52 17.03
CA SER A 462 -21.86 -8.55 18.42
C SER A 462 -21.76 -7.18 19.10
N PRO A 463 -22.71 -6.26 18.84
CA PRO A 463 -22.82 -5.01 19.58
C PRO A 463 -23.20 -5.28 21.05
N LEU A 464 -22.56 -4.56 21.97
CA LEU A 464 -22.75 -4.65 23.43
C LEU A 464 -23.42 -3.41 24.02
N LEU A 465 -23.04 -2.23 23.53
CA LEU A 465 -23.66 -0.94 23.84
C LEU A 465 -23.88 -0.13 22.56
N SER A 466 -24.87 0.77 22.59
CA SER A 466 -25.07 1.81 21.57
C SER A 466 -25.31 3.17 22.22
N ALA A 467 -25.01 4.25 21.48
CA ALA A 467 -25.01 5.64 21.98
C ALA A 467 -24.21 5.78 23.28
N VAL A 468 -22.95 5.31 23.26
CA VAL A 468 -22.05 5.37 24.42
C VAL A 468 -21.59 6.81 24.62
N ASP A 469 -21.75 7.34 25.82
CA ASP A 469 -21.39 8.71 26.20
C ASP A 469 -20.60 8.68 27.50
N LEU A 470 -19.33 9.09 27.45
CA LEU A 470 -18.41 9.15 28.59
C LEU A 470 -18.30 10.60 29.04
N ARG A 471 -18.81 10.93 30.23
CA ARG A 471 -18.80 12.30 30.77
C ARG A 471 -17.73 12.46 31.82
N TYR A 472 -17.02 13.58 31.71
CA TYR A 472 -15.92 13.97 32.59
C TYR A 472 -16.29 15.32 33.23
N PRO A 473 -15.76 15.67 34.42
CA PRO A 473 -16.12 16.92 35.08
C PRO A 473 -15.59 18.14 34.29
N ASP A 474 -16.48 19.05 33.88
CA ASP A 474 -16.14 20.24 33.08
C ASP A 474 -15.08 21.14 33.74
N ASN A 475 -14.98 21.12 35.07
CA ASN A 475 -13.99 21.88 35.84
C ASN A 475 -12.60 21.19 35.91
N ALA A 476 -12.53 19.90 35.60
CA ALA A 476 -11.33 19.08 35.77
C ALA A 476 -10.57 18.82 34.46
N VAL A 477 -11.12 19.15 33.28
CA VAL A 477 -10.55 18.77 31.97
C VAL A 477 -10.42 19.99 31.03
N ASP A 478 -9.19 20.36 30.70
CA ASP A 478 -8.86 21.44 29.77
C ASP A 478 -9.02 21.03 28.29
N SER A 479 -8.85 19.74 27.98
CA SER A 479 -8.92 19.22 26.62
C SER A 479 -9.23 17.72 26.62
N LEU A 480 -10.10 17.29 25.71
CA LEU A 480 -10.63 15.92 25.64
C LEU A 480 -10.71 15.45 24.18
N THR A 481 -10.42 14.16 23.94
CA THR A 481 -10.66 13.48 22.64
C THR A 481 -12.17 13.19 22.44
N PRO A 482 -12.62 12.49 21.37
CA PRO A 482 -14.02 12.07 21.28
C PRO A 482 -14.39 11.19 22.47
N HIS A 483 -15.55 11.48 23.07
CA HIS A 483 -16.10 10.77 24.23
C HIS A 483 -17.51 10.23 23.97
N HIS A 484 -18.08 10.53 22.79
CA HIS A 484 -19.32 9.93 22.31
C HIS A 484 -19.01 8.92 21.20
N PHE A 485 -19.52 7.70 21.33
CA PHE A 485 -19.28 6.59 20.40
C PHE A 485 -20.60 5.92 20.03
N SER A 486 -20.80 5.67 18.72
CA SER A 486 -22.06 5.13 18.22
C SER A 486 -22.37 3.73 18.80
N GLN A 487 -21.39 2.85 18.86
CA GLN A 487 -21.51 1.46 19.31
C GLN A 487 -20.20 0.95 19.93
N LEU A 488 -20.31 0.06 20.93
CA LEU A 488 -19.21 -0.78 21.43
C LEU A 488 -19.47 -2.22 21.00
N PHE A 489 -18.46 -2.88 20.45
CA PHE A 489 -18.54 -4.27 19.99
C PHE A 489 -17.80 -5.23 20.92
N ASN A 490 -18.23 -6.50 20.94
CA ASN A 490 -17.52 -7.52 21.68
C ASN A 490 -16.09 -7.70 21.14
N GLY A 491 -15.11 -7.66 22.04
CA GLY A 491 -13.70 -7.75 21.69
C GLY A 491 -13.09 -6.48 21.08
N SER A 492 -13.80 -5.35 21.05
CA SER A 492 -13.21 -4.02 20.83
C SER A 492 -12.93 -3.31 22.17
N GLU A 493 -12.52 -2.05 22.11
CA GLU A 493 -12.31 -1.16 23.26
C GLU A 493 -12.54 0.30 22.82
N ILE A 494 -13.08 1.13 23.71
CA ILE A 494 -13.14 2.58 23.57
C ILE A 494 -11.96 3.17 24.33
N VAL A 495 -11.29 4.18 23.76
CA VAL A 495 -10.18 4.88 24.41
C VAL A 495 -10.44 6.38 24.31
N VAL A 496 -10.43 7.06 25.45
CA VAL A 496 -10.57 8.51 25.56
C VAL A 496 -9.35 9.04 26.30
N ALA A 497 -8.77 10.14 25.85
CA ALA A 497 -7.66 10.79 26.52
C ALA A 497 -7.95 12.28 26.74
N GLY A 498 -7.36 12.85 27.77
CA GLY A 498 -7.51 14.27 28.05
C GLY A 498 -6.37 14.87 28.86
N ARG A 499 -6.41 16.18 29.00
CA ARG A 499 -5.54 16.98 29.86
C ARG A 499 -6.36 17.52 31.03
N LEU A 500 -5.86 17.31 32.24
CA LEU A 500 -6.46 17.77 33.48
C LEU A 500 -6.14 19.24 33.75
N SER A 501 -7.05 19.94 34.40
CA SER A 501 -6.82 21.28 34.95
C SER A 501 -6.01 21.20 36.26
N GLU A 502 -5.28 22.26 36.63
CA GLU A 502 -4.35 22.23 37.77
C GLU A 502 -5.01 22.14 39.17
N ASN A 503 -6.36 22.17 39.26
CA ASN A 503 -7.06 22.52 40.50
C ASN A 503 -7.79 21.38 41.24
N ASP A 504 -8.03 20.21 40.64
CA ASP A 504 -8.80 19.14 41.31
C ASP A 504 -8.43 17.73 40.78
N MET A 505 -7.48 17.06 41.44
CA MET A 505 -7.14 15.64 41.19
C MET A 505 -7.95 14.68 42.06
N ASP A 506 -8.57 15.15 43.14
CA ASP A 506 -9.16 14.32 44.20
C ASP A 506 -10.63 13.90 43.92
N ASN A 507 -11.26 14.41 42.86
CA ASN A 507 -12.66 14.14 42.49
C ASN A 507 -12.86 13.86 40.98
N PHE A 508 -12.06 12.97 40.39
CA PHE A 508 -12.17 12.61 38.96
C PHE A 508 -13.26 11.55 38.68
N LEU A 509 -14.52 11.89 38.99
CA LEU A 509 -15.67 11.02 38.72
C LEU A 509 -16.03 11.03 37.23
N VAL A 510 -16.13 9.85 36.62
CA VAL A 510 -16.49 9.67 35.21
C VAL A 510 -17.79 8.87 35.11
N GLU A 511 -18.79 9.44 34.43
CA GLU A 511 -20.07 8.79 34.19
C GLU A 511 -20.06 8.13 32.81
N VAL A 512 -20.57 6.90 32.68
CA VAL A 512 -20.69 6.24 31.38
C VAL A 512 -22.13 5.80 31.13
N PHE A 513 -22.72 6.36 30.08
CA PHE A 513 -24.08 6.08 29.64
C PHE A 513 -24.06 5.23 28.37
N GLY A 514 -25.05 4.36 28.21
CA GLY A 514 -25.30 3.66 26.96
C GLY A 514 -26.62 2.89 26.95
N HIS A 515 -27.02 2.43 25.77
CA HIS A 515 -28.17 1.55 25.61
C HIS A 515 -27.69 0.12 25.39
N SER A 516 -28.13 -0.82 26.24
CA SER A 516 -27.93 -2.27 26.04
C SER A 516 -29.28 -2.95 25.75
N SER A 517 -29.38 -4.28 25.93
CA SER A 517 -30.68 -4.97 26.01
C SER A 517 -31.56 -4.46 27.17
N VAL A 518 -30.96 -3.78 28.15
CA VAL A 518 -31.57 -2.95 29.20
C VAL A 518 -30.98 -1.53 29.12
N TRP A 519 -31.64 -0.51 29.67
CA TRP A 519 -30.96 0.78 29.86
C TRP A 519 -29.70 0.57 30.72
N PHE A 520 -28.55 1.03 30.23
CA PHE A 520 -27.25 0.86 30.88
C PHE A 520 -26.75 2.23 31.32
N GLU A 521 -27.16 2.61 32.52
CA GLU A 521 -26.70 3.81 33.20
C GLU A 521 -25.72 3.35 34.29
N LEU A 522 -24.48 3.84 34.22
CA LEU A 522 -23.42 3.40 35.12
C LEU A 522 -22.60 4.60 35.59
N VAL A 523 -22.94 5.06 36.79
CA VAL A 523 -22.16 6.00 37.57
C VAL A 523 -21.35 5.19 38.56
N THR A 524 -20.04 5.10 38.32
CA THR A 524 -19.10 4.34 39.16
C THR A 524 -17.90 5.19 39.50
N ASP A 525 -17.39 4.99 40.72
CA ASP A 525 -16.01 5.35 41.03
C ASP A 525 -15.11 4.42 40.23
N TRP A 526 -14.21 4.98 39.41
CA TRP A 526 -13.35 4.20 38.53
C TRP A 526 -12.05 3.86 39.24
N ASP A 527 -11.51 2.67 38.99
CA ASP A 527 -10.16 2.33 39.43
C ASP A 527 -9.15 3.27 38.73
N VAL A 528 -8.76 4.34 39.44
CA VAL A 528 -7.70 5.25 39.00
C VAL A 528 -6.36 4.57 39.27
N ILE A 529 -5.69 4.16 38.19
CA ILE A 529 -4.41 3.46 38.26
C ILE A 529 -3.28 4.45 38.00
N TYR A 530 -2.32 4.53 38.93
CA TYR A 530 -1.08 5.27 38.74
C TYR A 530 0.03 4.30 38.32
N PRO A 531 0.51 4.33 37.06
CA PRO A 531 1.56 3.43 36.60
C PRO A 531 2.89 3.59 37.37
N GLU A 532 3.57 2.49 37.64
CA GLU A 532 4.92 2.47 38.21
C GLU A 532 5.91 3.22 37.29
N LYS A 533 6.56 4.28 37.80
CA LYS A 533 7.42 5.19 37.02
C LYS A 533 8.61 4.51 36.32
N ASP A 534 9.11 3.41 36.87
CA ASP A 534 10.26 2.68 36.33
C ASP A 534 9.91 1.84 35.07
N TYR A 535 8.62 1.69 34.75
CA TYR A 535 8.12 0.83 33.66
C TYR A 535 7.30 1.60 32.60
N ILE A 536 7.32 2.93 32.66
CA ILE A 536 6.75 3.82 31.65
C ILE A 536 7.86 4.60 30.95
N PHE A 537 7.70 4.91 29.66
CA PHE A 537 8.69 5.66 28.89
C PHE A 537 8.31 7.14 28.80
N GLY A 538 9.06 7.99 29.51
CA GLY A 538 8.84 9.45 29.53
C GLY A 538 7.38 9.83 29.82
N ASP A 539 6.88 10.85 29.12
CA ASP A 539 5.50 11.34 29.25
C ASP A 539 4.53 10.59 28.30
N PHE A 540 4.52 9.25 28.36
CA PHE A 540 3.74 8.42 27.43
C PHE A 540 2.24 8.81 27.36
N THR A 541 1.66 9.24 28.49
CA THR A 541 0.25 9.63 28.61
C THR A 541 -0.04 10.95 27.89
N GLU A 542 0.88 11.92 27.95
CA GLU A 542 0.81 13.14 27.13
C GLU A 542 0.97 12.80 25.65
N ARG A 543 1.91 11.93 25.29
CA ARG A 543 2.15 11.53 23.89
C ARG A 543 0.98 10.75 23.31
N LEU A 544 0.32 9.90 24.10
CA LEU A 544 -0.90 9.18 23.72
C LEU A 544 -2.10 10.13 23.57
N TRP A 545 -2.29 11.09 24.48
CA TRP A 545 -3.29 12.16 24.32
C TRP A 545 -3.04 12.95 23.02
N ALA A 546 -1.79 13.33 22.75
CA ALA A 546 -1.41 14.06 21.55
C ALA A 546 -1.66 13.23 20.28
N TYR A 547 -1.30 11.94 20.28
CA TYR A 547 -1.54 11.00 19.19
C TYR A 547 -3.04 10.90 18.85
N LEU A 548 -3.90 10.66 19.85
CA LEU A 548 -5.35 10.56 19.66
C LEU A 548 -5.96 11.89 19.20
N THR A 549 -5.54 13.00 19.79
CA THR A 549 -6.02 14.35 19.40
C THR A 549 -5.61 14.68 17.96
N ILE A 550 -4.40 14.35 17.54
CA ILE A 550 -3.93 14.52 16.16
C ILE A 550 -4.76 13.65 15.20
N GLN A 551 -5.04 12.39 15.53
CA GLN A 551 -5.90 11.54 14.71
C GLN A 551 -7.30 12.14 14.56
N GLN A 552 -7.94 12.56 15.65
CA GLN A 552 -9.25 13.25 15.62
C GLN A 552 -9.24 14.49 14.72
N LEU A 553 -8.22 15.35 14.83
CA LEU A 553 -8.10 16.57 14.02
C LEU A 553 -7.85 16.25 12.53
N LEU A 554 -7.09 15.20 12.23
CA LEU A 554 -6.88 14.69 10.86
C LEU A 554 -8.13 14.04 10.26
N GLU A 555 -9.09 13.58 11.07
CA GLU A 555 -10.41 13.14 10.59
C GLU A 555 -11.37 14.31 10.41
N THR A 556 -11.37 15.26 11.36
CA THR A 556 -12.16 16.50 11.30
C THR A 556 -11.75 17.35 10.09
N SER A 557 -10.46 17.39 9.69
CA SER A 557 -10.03 18.11 8.48
C SER A 557 -10.63 17.58 7.16
N LYS A 558 -11.16 16.34 7.15
CA LYS A 558 -11.76 15.71 5.95
C LYS A 558 -13.26 15.98 5.83
N SER A 559 -13.97 16.13 6.95
CA SER A 559 -15.44 16.27 7.03
C SER A 559 -15.85 17.63 7.62
N GLY A 560 -17.14 18.01 7.53
CA GLY A 560 -17.62 19.28 8.08
C GLY A 560 -17.38 20.56 7.24
N PRO A 561 -17.73 21.75 7.79
CA PRO A 561 -17.58 23.06 7.16
C PRO A 561 -16.14 23.47 6.85
N ALA A 562 -15.95 24.37 5.89
CA ALA A 562 -14.61 24.80 5.44
C ALA A 562 -13.78 25.48 6.55
N GLU A 563 -14.42 26.22 7.45
CA GLU A 563 -13.76 26.90 8.57
C GLU A 563 -13.26 25.91 9.63
N GLU A 564 -14.12 24.97 10.06
CA GLU A 564 -13.75 23.87 10.97
C GLU A 564 -12.60 23.04 10.38
N LYS A 565 -12.65 22.72 9.08
CA LYS A 565 -11.57 22.01 8.38
C LYS A 565 -10.24 22.76 8.44
N SER A 566 -10.25 24.08 8.21
CA SER A 566 -9.05 24.91 8.27
C SER A 566 -8.47 24.94 9.68
N ASN A 567 -9.32 25.17 10.69
CA ASN A 567 -8.92 25.22 12.10
C ASN A 567 -8.39 23.87 12.60
N ALA A 568 -9.05 22.76 12.25
CA ALA A 568 -8.59 21.42 12.56
C ALA A 568 -7.25 21.09 11.89
N THR A 569 -7.07 21.49 10.62
CA THR A 569 -5.81 21.30 9.88
C THR A 569 -4.66 22.09 10.53
N ALA A 570 -4.90 23.34 10.90
CA ALA A 570 -3.89 24.19 11.57
C ALA A 570 -3.48 23.60 12.93
N LYS A 571 -4.46 23.23 13.77
CA LYS A 571 -4.19 22.63 15.09
C LYS A 571 -3.53 21.25 14.98
N ALA A 572 -3.92 20.43 13.99
CA ALA A 572 -3.24 19.16 13.73
C ALA A 572 -1.77 19.37 13.35
N LEU A 573 -1.47 20.36 12.51
CA LEU A 573 -0.10 20.71 12.12
C LEU A 573 0.73 21.20 13.31
N GLU A 574 0.20 22.14 14.09
CA GLU A 574 0.84 22.65 15.32
C GLU A 574 1.20 21.52 16.29
N MET A 575 0.24 20.64 16.60
CA MET A 575 0.49 19.50 17.49
C MET A 575 1.46 18.49 16.87
N SER A 576 1.39 18.23 15.56
CA SER A 576 2.33 17.33 14.87
C SER A 576 3.77 17.84 14.99
N LEU A 577 3.99 19.15 14.85
CA LEU A 577 5.30 19.77 15.03
C LEU A 577 5.73 19.75 16.51
N LYS A 578 4.85 20.14 17.45
CA LYS A 578 5.15 20.16 18.89
C LYS A 578 5.64 18.79 19.40
N TYR A 579 4.98 17.70 19.00
CA TYR A 579 5.32 16.34 19.45
C TYR A 579 6.27 15.57 18.52
N SER A 580 6.74 16.23 17.45
CA SER A 580 7.58 15.66 16.39
C SER A 580 6.99 14.41 15.73
N PHE A 581 5.67 14.38 15.54
CA PHE A 581 5.00 13.31 14.80
C PHE A 581 5.04 13.58 13.29
N VAL A 582 5.47 12.58 12.51
CA VAL A 582 5.29 12.54 11.05
C VAL A 582 3.86 12.10 10.75
N THR A 583 3.09 12.99 10.14
CA THR A 583 1.67 12.83 9.84
C THR A 583 1.39 13.20 8.37
N PRO A 584 0.14 13.12 7.86
CA PRO A 584 -0.17 13.59 6.51
C PRO A 584 0.18 15.07 6.23
N LEU A 585 0.36 15.89 7.27
CA LEU A 585 0.63 17.34 7.20
C LEU A 585 2.12 17.72 7.42
N THR A 586 2.90 16.84 8.04
CA THR A 586 4.34 17.04 8.32
C THR A 586 5.20 16.08 7.49
N SER A 587 6.50 16.28 7.49
CA SER A 587 7.49 15.32 6.96
C SER A 587 8.83 15.54 7.63
N MET A 588 9.57 14.46 7.84
CA MET A 588 10.90 14.50 8.47
C MET A 588 11.99 14.62 7.41
N VAL A 589 12.96 15.49 7.63
CA VAL A 589 14.16 15.66 6.79
C VAL A 589 15.40 15.49 7.65
N VAL A 590 16.34 14.66 7.20
CA VAL A 590 17.70 14.60 7.74
C VAL A 590 18.64 15.18 6.71
N THR A 591 19.56 16.03 7.14
CA THR A 591 20.64 16.57 6.30
C THR A 591 21.97 16.46 7.02
N LYS A 592 22.99 15.94 6.34
CA LYS A 592 24.39 16.11 6.77
C LYS A 592 24.80 17.58 6.52
N PRO A 593 25.16 18.38 7.55
CA PRO A 593 25.70 19.72 7.37
C PRO A 593 27.09 19.68 6.73
N GLU A 594 27.52 20.83 6.20
CA GLU A 594 28.87 21.02 5.67
C GLU A 594 29.88 21.12 6.82
N THR A 595 30.97 20.37 6.74
CA THR A 595 32.10 20.47 7.67
C THR A 595 33.07 21.55 7.17
N GLU A 596 33.18 22.66 7.89
CA GLU A 596 34.18 23.69 7.61
C GLU A 596 35.59 23.27 8.09
N GLU A 597 36.56 23.45 7.18
CA GLU A 597 38.02 23.50 7.33
C GLU A 597 38.85 22.28 7.84
N GLY A 598 39.70 21.80 6.92
CA GLY A 598 40.89 20.98 7.20
C GLY A 598 41.73 20.81 5.89
N PRO A 599 43.01 21.24 5.82
CA PRO A 599 43.69 21.43 4.54
C PRO A 599 44.31 20.15 3.95
N SER A 600 43.46 19.24 3.47
CA SER A 600 43.79 18.21 2.44
C SER A 600 42.50 17.45 2.08
N GLY A 601 41.71 18.05 1.18
CA GLY A 601 40.35 17.56 0.90
C GLY A 601 40.30 16.23 0.12
N PRO A 602 39.42 15.30 0.49
CA PRO A 602 38.91 14.28 -0.42
C PRO A 602 37.78 14.87 -1.29
N LEU A 603 37.72 14.43 -2.54
CA LEU A 603 36.76 14.90 -3.55
C LEU A 603 35.31 14.60 -3.13
N ILE A 604 34.49 15.65 -3.00
CA ILE A 604 33.03 15.55 -3.04
C ILE A 604 32.63 15.62 -4.52
N ALA A 605 31.91 14.61 -5.01
CA ALA A 605 31.41 14.62 -6.39
C ALA A 605 30.23 15.61 -6.50
N ASP A 606 30.31 16.54 -7.46
CA ASP A 606 29.30 17.56 -7.69
C ASP A 606 27.92 16.97 -8.04
N LYS A 607 26.87 17.65 -7.58
CA LYS A 607 25.51 17.44 -8.08
C LYS A 607 24.99 18.75 -8.65
N LEU A 608 24.63 18.70 -9.93
CA LEU A 608 24.16 19.86 -10.68
C LEU A 608 22.81 20.36 -10.13
N THR A 609 22.70 21.68 -10.00
CA THR A 609 21.58 22.36 -9.37
C THR A 609 20.61 22.92 -10.40
N GLU A 610 19.32 22.63 -10.29
CA GLU A 610 18.27 23.31 -11.06
C GLU A 610 17.74 24.57 -10.35
N GLY A 611 17.35 25.57 -11.14
CA GLY A 611 16.80 26.84 -10.68
C GLY A 611 15.26 26.89 -10.65
N ARG A 612 14.72 27.65 -9.69
CA ARG A 612 13.35 28.22 -9.74
C ARG A 612 13.30 29.29 -10.86
N THR A 613 12.20 29.80 -11.43
CA THR A 613 10.75 29.89 -11.10
C THR A 613 10.05 30.24 -12.45
N ALA A 614 8.73 30.26 -12.69
CA ALA A 614 7.54 30.21 -11.83
C ALA A 614 6.37 29.47 -12.54
N GLY A 615 5.13 30.00 -12.50
CA GLY A 615 4.01 29.52 -13.31
C GLY A 615 3.07 30.66 -13.74
N GLU A 616 2.28 30.42 -14.79
CA GLU A 616 1.10 31.23 -15.12
C GLU A 616 0.08 30.40 -15.93
N ALA A 617 -1.20 30.80 -15.93
CA ALA A 617 -2.29 30.00 -16.46
C ALA A 617 -2.57 30.27 -17.95
N GLY A 618 -2.61 29.22 -18.78
CA GLY A 618 -2.91 29.31 -20.22
C GLY A 618 -3.75 28.14 -20.73
N ARG A 619 -5.03 28.39 -21.03
CA ARG A 619 -5.97 27.36 -21.51
C ARG A 619 -5.94 27.26 -23.03
N ARG A 620 -5.30 26.22 -23.60
CA ARG A 620 -5.50 25.83 -25.00
C ARG A 620 -5.39 24.31 -25.20
N THR A 621 -6.48 23.71 -25.64
CA THR A 621 -6.51 22.36 -26.19
C THR A 621 -5.87 22.34 -27.57
N GLN A 622 -4.74 21.64 -27.72
CA GLN A 622 -4.27 21.11 -29.00
C GLN A 622 -4.08 19.61 -28.84
N LEU A 623 -4.64 18.83 -29.78
CA LEU A 623 -4.22 17.45 -29.96
C LEU A 623 -2.77 17.49 -30.43
N MET A 624 -1.86 16.81 -29.72
CA MET A 624 -0.57 16.43 -30.29
C MET A 624 -0.61 14.94 -30.58
N ASP A 625 -0.36 14.64 -31.85
CA ASP A 625 -0.14 13.33 -32.45
C ASP A 625 1.38 13.05 -32.44
N GLY A 626 1.78 11.78 -32.45
CA GLY A 626 3.18 11.35 -32.57
C GLY A 626 3.94 11.13 -31.26
N ASP A 627 3.55 10.11 -30.48
CA ASP A 627 4.50 9.44 -29.57
C ASP A 627 5.65 8.82 -30.42
N PRO A 628 6.93 8.94 -30.04
CA PRO A 628 8.05 8.44 -30.83
C PRO A 628 8.11 6.92 -30.86
N HIS A 629 8.59 6.34 -31.97
CA HIS A 629 8.73 4.88 -32.09
C HIS A 629 9.75 4.33 -31.09
N PHE A 630 10.77 5.13 -30.79
CA PHE A 630 11.85 4.79 -29.87
C PHE A 630 12.15 5.94 -28.92
N MET A 631 12.35 5.59 -27.65
CA MET A 631 12.83 6.49 -26.61
C MET A 631 13.91 5.78 -25.79
N ILE A 632 15.12 6.33 -25.84
CA ILE A 632 16.30 5.83 -25.14
C ILE A 632 16.52 6.75 -23.93
N GLU A 633 16.32 6.25 -22.70
CA GLU A 633 16.83 6.94 -21.50
C GLU A 633 18.34 6.68 -21.39
N LEU A 634 19.11 7.73 -21.10
CA LEU A 634 20.51 7.59 -20.72
C LEU A 634 20.65 7.72 -19.19
N PRO A 635 20.99 6.64 -18.47
CA PRO A 635 20.94 6.61 -17.00
C PRO A 635 21.77 7.68 -16.29
N GLU A 636 22.79 8.23 -16.95
CA GLU A 636 23.78 9.13 -16.35
C GLU A 636 23.46 10.62 -16.48
N ARG A 637 22.45 11.01 -17.28
CA ARG A 637 22.22 12.43 -17.63
C ARG A 637 20.79 12.95 -17.42
N GLU A 638 19.88 12.13 -16.88
CA GLU A 638 18.43 12.38 -16.80
C GLU A 638 17.78 12.81 -18.15
N ASP A 639 18.44 12.48 -19.26
CA ASP A 639 18.10 12.90 -20.61
C ASP A 639 17.69 11.70 -21.47
N ALA A 640 16.78 11.96 -22.42
CA ALA A 640 16.31 10.94 -23.35
C ALA A 640 16.54 11.35 -24.83
N LEU A 641 16.79 10.35 -25.68
CA LEU A 641 16.82 10.48 -27.13
C LEU A 641 15.57 9.84 -27.74
N CYS A 642 14.88 10.56 -28.61
CA CYS A 642 13.64 10.12 -29.25
C CYS A 642 13.79 10.19 -30.77
N PHE A 643 13.39 9.13 -31.46
CA PHE A 643 13.41 9.11 -32.93
C PHE A 643 12.38 8.12 -33.47
N ASN A 644 11.99 8.35 -34.72
CA ASN A 644 11.14 7.43 -35.47
C ASN A 644 11.98 6.72 -36.52
N ILE A 645 11.54 5.52 -36.92
CA ILE A 645 11.92 4.90 -38.18
C ILE A 645 10.63 4.60 -38.94
N ASN A 646 10.36 5.43 -39.93
CA ASN A 646 9.23 5.35 -40.83
C ASN A 646 9.65 4.55 -42.07
N GLU A 647 9.42 3.25 -42.04
CA GLU A 647 9.54 2.36 -43.20
C GLU A 647 8.17 1.83 -43.66
N SER A 648 8.13 1.13 -44.80
CA SER A 648 6.89 0.54 -45.31
C SER A 648 6.17 -0.34 -44.26
N PRO A 649 4.84 -0.24 -44.11
CA PRO A 649 4.08 -1.15 -43.25
C PRO A 649 4.35 -2.63 -43.57
N GLY A 650 4.64 -3.42 -42.54
CA GLY A 650 5.02 -4.81 -42.66
C GLY A 650 6.53 -5.09 -42.63
N THR A 651 7.37 -4.05 -42.68
CA THR A 651 8.82 -4.16 -42.44
C THR A 651 9.09 -4.73 -41.04
N ILE A 652 10.08 -5.62 -40.94
CA ILE A 652 10.47 -6.25 -39.67
C ILE A 652 11.88 -5.82 -39.31
N PHE A 653 12.06 -5.17 -38.16
CA PHE A 653 13.35 -4.70 -37.66
C PHE A 653 13.92 -5.63 -36.59
N ASN A 654 15.24 -5.79 -36.59
CA ASN A 654 15.98 -6.33 -35.46
C ASN A 654 16.20 -5.26 -34.39
N LEU A 655 15.47 -5.35 -33.28
CA LEU A 655 15.51 -4.36 -32.20
C LEU A 655 16.65 -4.65 -31.23
N VAL A 656 16.81 -5.92 -30.84
CA VAL A 656 17.85 -6.38 -29.90
C VAL A 656 18.36 -7.75 -30.37
N LYS A 657 19.68 -7.94 -30.40
CA LYS A 657 20.38 -9.20 -30.69
C LYS A 657 21.57 -9.28 -29.75
N ASP A 658 21.51 -10.20 -28.79
CA ASP A 658 22.61 -10.47 -27.85
C ASP A 658 23.06 -11.93 -28.03
N PRO A 659 24.15 -12.16 -28.79
CA PRO A 659 24.67 -13.50 -29.05
C PRO A 659 25.14 -14.23 -27.78
N SER A 660 25.65 -13.51 -26.77
CA SER A 660 26.24 -14.13 -25.59
C SER A 660 25.22 -14.78 -24.68
N ILE A 661 24.04 -14.17 -24.52
CA ILE A 661 22.93 -14.78 -23.75
C ILE A 661 21.96 -15.56 -24.65
N GLY A 662 22.03 -15.38 -25.97
CA GLY A 662 21.20 -16.04 -26.97
C GLY A 662 19.84 -15.36 -27.20
N LEU A 663 19.71 -14.08 -26.86
CA LEU A 663 18.47 -13.30 -27.00
C LEU A 663 18.35 -12.65 -28.38
N LEU A 664 17.15 -12.69 -28.95
CA LEU A 664 16.78 -11.99 -30.18
C LEU A 664 15.38 -11.37 -30.01
N VAL A 665 15.24 -10.09 -30.33
CA VAL A 665 13.97 -9.36 -30.36
C VAL A 665 13.82 -8.66 -31.70
N ASN A 666 12.73 -8.97 -32.41
CA ASN A 666 12.37 -8.33 -33.67
C ASN A 666 10.95 -7.75 -33.60
N GLY A 667 10.69 -6.63 -34.27
CA GLY A 667 9.37 -6.00 -34.33
C GLY A 667 8.91 -5.75 -35.76
N GLN A 668 7.66 -6.07 -36.07
CA GLN A 668 7.02 -5.79 -37.35
C GLN A 668 6.15 -4.53 -37.28
N THR A 669 6.35 -3.62 -38.22
CA THR A 669 5.58 -2.38 -38.33
C THR A 669 4.18 -2.58 -38.94
N ILE A 670 3.25 -1.72 -38.56
CA ILE A 670 1.91 -1.53 -39.13
C ILE A 670 1.70 -0.03 -39.37
N GLY A 671 0.98 0.35 -40.42
CA GLY A 671 0.68 1.77 -40.70
C GLY A 671 -0.55 2.27 -39.94
N ASP A 672 -0.76 3.59 -39.95
CA ASP A 672 -2.05 4.20 -39.59
C ASP A 672 -3.20 3.75 -40.52
N LYS A 673 -4.45 3.87 -40.07
CA LYS A 673 -5.67 3.49 -40.83
C LYS A 673 -5.90 4.37 -42.07
N MET A 674 -5.37 5.58 -42.08
CA MET A 674 -5.45 6.52 -43.20
C MET A 674 -4.10 7.19 -43.41
N VAL A 675 -3.69 7.35 -44.67
CA VAL A 675 -2.50 8.12 -45.04
C VAL A 675 -2.77 9.60 -44.80
N ALA A 676 -1.81 10.33 -44.23
CA ALA A 676 -1.94 11.76 -43.99
C ALA A 676 -1.95 12.55 -45.32
N PRO A 677 -2.55 13.76 -45.38
CA PRO A 677 -2.66 14.55 -46.62
C PRO A 677 -1.31 14.97 -47.24
N ASP A 678 -0.21 14.91 -46.47
CA ASP A 678 1.16 15.15 -46.92
C ASP A 678 1.82 13.92 -47.58
N GLY A 679 1.11 12.79 -47.63
CA GLY A 679 1.59 11.53 -48.19
C GLY A 679 2.44 10.69 -47.25
N LYS A 680 2.66 11.11 -45.99
CA LYS A 680 3.41 10.32 -45.01
C LYS A 680 2.52 9.27 -44.34
N VAL A 681 3.13 8.12 -44.06
CA VAL A 681 2.54 7.02 -43.29
C VAL A 681 3.39 6.84 -42.04
N ASN A 682 2.85 7.19 -40.87
CA ASN A 682 3.46 6.82 -39.60
C ASN A 682 3.29 5.32 -39.39
N THR A 683 4.27 4.67 -38.75
CA THR A 683 4.25 3.22 -38.56
C THR A 683 4.61 2.78 -37.14
N TYR A 684 3.76 1.97 -36.53
CA TYR A 684 3.93 1.50 -35.14
C TYR A 684 4.20 -0.01 -35.11
N PHE A 685 4.66 -0.58 -34.00
CA PHE A 685 4.78 -2.05 -33.92
C PHE A 685 3.42 -2.72 -33.75
N GLY A 686 3.05 -3.57 -34.69
CA GLY A 686 1.83 -4.41 -34.57
C GLY A 686 2.12 -5.80 -34.03
N ARG A 687 3.35 -6.29 -34.21
CA ARG A 687 3.81 -7.61 -33.75
C ARG A 687 5.24 -7.54 -33.24
N LEU A 688 5.54 -8.24 -32.15
CA LEU A 688 6.87 -8.40 -31.58
C LEU A 688 7.18 -9.88 -31.40
N GLY A 689 8.37 -10.30 -31.81
CA GLY A 689 8.89 -11.65 -31.59
C GLY A 689 10.10 -11.62 -30.68
N VAL A 690 10.08 -12.44 -29.64
CA VAL A 690 11.21 -12.64 -28.71
C VAL A 690 11.64 -14.10 -28.77
N VAL A 691 12.93 -14.35 -28.97
CA VAL A 691 13.53 -15.68 -28.97
C VAL A 691 14.64 -15.72 -27.93
N HIS A 692 14.68 -16.79 -27.12
CA HIS A 692 15.81 -17.08 -26.26
C HIS A 692 16.36 -18.46 -26.62
N HIS A 693 17.42 -18.49 -27.44
CA HIS A 693 17.94 -19.72 -28.06
C HIS A 693 18.35 -20.76 -27.00
N SER A 694 19.04 -20.33 -25.95
CA SER A 694 19.51 -21.18 -24.84
C SER A 694 18.40 -21.79 -23.98
N LEU A 695 17.15 -21.31 -24.12
CA LEU A 695 15.98 -21.78 -23.36
C LEU A 695 14.91 -22.44 -24.24
N GLY A 696 15.09 -22.51 -25.56
CA GLY A 696 14.09 -23.07 -26.49
C GLY A 696 12.80 -22.24 -26.64
N VAL A 697 12.75 -21.03 -26.08
CA VAL A 697 11.53 -20.19 -26.01
C VAL A 697 11.39 -19.29 -27.23
N ARG A 698 10.17 -19.25 -27.80
CA ARG A 698 9.73 -18.26 -28.78
C ARG A 698 8.39 -17.66 -28.36
N LEU A 699 8.34 -16.35 -28.21
CA LEU A 699 7.16 -15.58 -27.86
C LEU A 699 6.77 -14.66 -29.02
N GLU A 700 5.52 -14.73 -29.46
CA GLU A 700 4.90 -13.74 -30.33
C GLU A 700 3.88 -12.93 -29.53
N VAL A 701 3.98 -11.61 -29.60
CA VAL A 701 2.98 -10.68 -29.08
C VAL A 701 2.38 -9.92 -30.26
N THR A 702 1.06 -9.89 -30.36
CA THR A 702 0.31 -9.08 -31.31
C THR A 702 -0.63 -8.15 -30.54
N THR A 703 -1.28 -7.22 -31.24
CA THR A 703 -2.30 -6.34 -30.65
C THR A 703 -3.58 -7.08 -30.23
N GLU A 704 -3.79 -8.31 -30.72
CA GLU A 704 -4.99 -9.12 -30.46
C GLU A 704 -4.74 -10.34 -29.56
N TYR A 705 -3.55 -10.93 -29.58
CA TYR A 705 -3.23 -12.16 -28.85
C TYR A 705 -1.73 -12.32 -28.51
N ILE A 706 -1.46 -13.16 -27.51
CA ILE A 706 -0.10 -13.59 -27.15
C ILE A 706 0.02 -15.09 -27.45
N ASN A 707 0.97 -15.48 -28.32
CA ASN A 707 1.30 -16.88 -28.59
C ASN A 707 2.67 -17.22 -27.99
N LEU A 708 2.69 -18.16 -27.05
CA LEU A 708 3.94 -18.72 -26.50
C LEU A 708 4.19 -20.11 -27.08
N PHE A 709 5.41 -20.32 -27.58
CA PHE A 709 5.90 -21.61 -28.04
C PHE A 709 7.20 -21.99 -27.32
N GLN A 710 7.28 -23.25 -26.90
CA GLN A 710 8.51 -23.87 -26.39
C GLN A 710 8.72 -25.18 -27.16
N ASP A 711 9.92 -25.39 -27.69
CA ASP A 711 10.31 -26.58 -28.45
C ASP A 711 9.33 -26.97 -29.59
N GLY A 712 8.65 -25.98 -30.16
CA GLY A 712 7.67 -26.14 -31.25
C GLY A 712 6.23 -26.43 -30.81
N GLN A 713 5.95 -26.58 -29.51
CA GLN A 713 4.59 -26.80 -28.98
C GLN A 713 4.00 -25.50 -28.39
N LYS A 714 2.67 -25.35 -28.49
CA LYS A 714 1.94 -24.20 -27.93
C LYS A 714 1.66 -24.45 -26.44
N VAL A 715 2.10 -23.54 -25.57
CA VAL A 715 1.99 -23.67 -24.12
C VAL A 715 1.21 -22.47 -23.55
N ASN A 716 0.32 -22.71 -22.60
CA ASN A 716 -0.34 -21.65 -21.84
C ASN A 716 0.53 -21.29 -20.62
N VAL A 717 0.85 -20.01 -20.41
CA VAL A 717 1.02 -19.27 -19.12
C VAL A 717 1.98 -18.07 -19.25
N LYS A 718 1.68 -17.05 -18.42
CA LYS A 718 2.48 -15.89 -17.97
C LYS A 718 4.00 -16.00 -18.15
N VAL A 719 4.58 -15.09 -18.93
CA VAL A 719 6.04 -15.06 -19.20
C VAL A 719 6.78 -14.26 -18.13
N THR A 720 7.81 -14.86 -17.54
CA THR A 720 8.87 -14.18 -16.79
C THR A 720 10.17 -14.91 -17.11
N LEU A 721 11.05 -14.27 -17.88
CA LEU A 721 12.32 -14.86 -18.30
C LEU A 721 13.27 -14.83 -17.10
N ARG A 722 13.55 -16.02 -16.58
CA ARG A 722 14.30 -16.29 -15.35
C ARG A 722 15.70 -15.66 -15.43
N ASP A 723 16.02 -14.80 -14.48
CA ASP A 723 17.33 -14.16 -14.27
C ASP A 723 17.95 -13.52 -15.55
N SER A 724 17.08 -13.10 -16.46
CA SER A 724 17.43 -12.54 -17.77
C SER A 724 16.85 -11.14 -17.95
N VAL A 725 17.31 -10.45 -18.99
CA VAL A 725 16.93 -9.07 -19.37
C VAL A 725 15.41 -8.87 -19.37
N LYS A 726 14.93 -7.84 -18.66
CA LYS A 726 13.51 -7.53 -18.55
C LYS A 726 13.07 -6.49 -19.57
N PHE A 727 11.94 -6.77 -20.22
CA PHE A 727 11.26 -5.89 -21.17
C PHE A 727 9.78 -5.78 -20.80
N VAL A 728 9.18 -4.62 -21.08
CA VAL A 728 7.73 -4.38 -21.08
C VAL A 728 7.27 -4.25 -22.52
N ILE A 729 6.21 -4.99 -22.85
CA ILE A 729 5.45 -4.77 -24.08
C ILE A 729 4.08 -4.22 -23.65
N LEU A 730 3.77 -2.99 -24.06
CA LEU A 730 2.53 -2.29 -23.71
C LEU A 730 1.59 -2.27 -24.92
N LEU A 731 0.32 -2.60 -24.73
CA LEU A 731 -0.71 -2.41 -25.75
C LEU A 731 -1.34 -1.03 -25.59
N HIS A 732 -1.07 -0.13 -26.53
CA HIS A 732 -1.70 1.18 -26.63
C HIS A 732 -3.05 1.00 -27.33
N LYS A 733 -4.14 1.01 -26.56
CA LYS A 733 -5.50 0.89 -27.10
C LYS A 733 -5.99 2.24 -27.61
N VAL A 734 -6.25 2.31 -28.90
CA VAL A 734 -6.82 3.47 -29.56
C VAL A 734 -8.34 3.36 -29.51
N TRP A 735 -9.04 4.50 -29.39
CA TRP A 735 -10.50 4.51 -29.43
C TRP A 735 -11.03 3.87 -30.72
N LYS A 736 -12.02 2.99 -30.62
CA LYS A 736 -12.44 2.10 -31.72
C LYS A 736 -12.86 2.85 -33.00
N MET A 737 -13.39 4.06 -32.85
CA MET A 737 -13.82 4.95 -33.95
C MET A 737 -12.77 6.03 -34.30
N HIS A 738 -11.53 5.93 -33.80
CA HIS A 738 -10.49 6.90 -34.11
C HIS A 738 -10.14 6.85 -35.61
N PRO A 739 -10.15 7.99 -36.32
CA PRO A 739 -10.03 8.02 -37.79
C PRO A 739 -8.63 7.69 -38.30
N TYR A 740 -7.57 8.02 -37.54
CA TYR A 740 -6.18 7.85 -37.99
C TYR A 740 -5.52 6.61 -37.38
N HIS A 741 -5.27 6.57 -36.07
CA HIS A 741 -4.58 5.44 -35.44
C HIS A 741 -5.40 4.16 -35.23
N GLN A 742 -4.68 3.06 -35.07
CA GLN A 742 -5.15 1.75 -34.61
C GLN A 742 -4.32 1.28 -33.40
N ASP A 743 -4.77 0.24 -32.69
CA ASP A 743 -4.03 -0.33 -31.56
C ASP A 743 -2.61 -0.72 -31.97
N TYR A 744 -1.62 -0.43 -31.11
CA TYR A 744 -0.20 -0.69 -31.36
C TYR A 744 0.55 -1.12 -30.10
N LEU A 745 1.76 -1.66 -30.29
CA LEU A 745 2.64 -2.14 -29.23
C LEU A 745 3.80 -1.16 -28.99
N GLY A 746 3.97 -0.74 -27.74
CA GLY A 746 5.20 -0.11 -27.25
C GLY A 746 6.17 -1.16 -26.71
N PHE A 747 7.47 -1.04 -26.97
CA PHE A 747 8.51 -1.92 -26.46
C PHE A 747 9.51 -1.13 -25.61
N TYR A 748 9.65 -1.51 -24.34
CA TYR A 748 10.50 -0.78 -23.38
C TYR A 748 11.42 -1.75 -22.63
N THR A 749 12.73 -1.49 -22.64
CA THR A 749 13.70 -2.24 -21.84
C THR A 749 13.76 -1.67 -20.42
N LEU A 750 13.71 -2.56 -19.42
CA LEU A 750 13.79 -2.18 -18.00
C LEU A 750 15.19 -2.38 -17.41
N ASP A 751 15.83 -3.51 -17.71
CA ASP A 751 17.10 -3.92 -17.12
C ASP A 751 18.18 -4.12 -18.21
N SER A 752 18.48 -3.05 -18.96
CA SER A 752 19.43 -3.09 -20.09
C SER A 752 20.84 -3.51 -19.68
N HIS A 753 21.24 -3.23 -18.44
CA HIS A 753 22.52 -3.63 -17.84
C HIS A 753 22.75 -5.15 -17.71
N LEU A 754 21.70 -5.97 -17.92
CA LEU A 754 21.81 -7.43 -17.96
C LEU A 754 22.14 -7.99 -19.36
N LEU A 755 22.22 -7.13 -20.39
CA LEU A 755 22.69 -7.49 -21.73
C LEU A 755 24.22 -7.51 -21.75
N SER A 756 24.79 -8.44 -22.51
CA SER A 756 26.25 -8.53 -22.67
C SER A 756 26.80 -7.31 -23.43
N PRO A 757 28.10 -7.00 -23.29
CA PRO A 757 28.77 -5.99 -24.13
C PRO A 757 28.72 -6.26 -25.64
N SER A 758 28.26 -7.44 -26.07
CA SER A 758 28.08 -7.79 -27.49
C SER A 758 26.67 -7.54 -28.03
N VAL A 759 25.76 -6.99 -27.20
CA VAL A 759 24.41 -6.65 -27.66
C VAL A 759 24.45 -5.61 -28.77
N HIS A 760 23.69 -5.89 -29.82
CA HIS A 760 23.49 -4.98 -30.94
C HIS A 760 22.02 -4.98 -31.37
N GLY A 761 21.72 -4.26 -32.45
CA GLY A 761 20.36 -4.08 -32.98
C GLY A 761 19.95 -2.62 -32.92
N LEU A 762 18.77 -2.33 -33.43
CA LEU A 762 18.28 -0.96 -33.60
C LEU A 762 18.15 -0.20 -32.27
N LEU A 763 17.86 -0.90 -31.18
CA LEU A 763 17.92 -0.39 -29.81
C LEU A 763 19.12 -0.93 -29.03
N GLY A 764 19.56 -2.16 -29.35
CA GLY A 764 20.64 -2.85 -28.65
C GLY A 764 21.93 -2.04 -28.51
N GLN A 765 22.31 -1.34 -29.60
CA GLN A 765 23.53 -0.54 -29.68
C GLN A 765 23.65 0.61 -28.65
N PHE A 766 22.54 1.02 -28.01
CA PHE A 766 22.53 2.14 -27.06
C PHE A 766 22.55 1.69 -25.59
N TYR A 767 22.47 0.39 -25.32
CA TYR A 767 22.25 -0.12 -23.95
C TYR A 767 23.49 -0.13 -23.05
N HIS A 768 24.69 0.05 -23.60
CA HIS A 768 25.94 0.30 -22.86
C HIS A 768 26.36 1.77 -22.90
N GLY A 769 25.40 2.68 -23.16
CA GLY A 769 25.62 4.12 -23.22
C GLY A 769 25.91 4.63 -24.63
N ILE A 770 25.73 5.95 -24.81
CA ILE A 770 26.13 6.68 -26.01
C ILE A 770 26.57 8.08 -25.60
N GLU A 771 27.73 8.50 -26.09
CA GLU A 771 28.25 9.84 -25.88
C GLU A 771 27.70 10.80 -26.93
N PHE A 772 27.10 11.89 -26.46
CA PHE A 772 26.74 13.04 -27.29
C PHE A 772 26.97 14.35 -26.54
N GLU A 773 27.08 15.44 -27.29
CA GLU A 773 27.02 16.82 -26.78
C GLU A 773 25.90 17.59 -27.49
N VAL A 774 25.29 18.56 -26.82
CA VAL A 774 24.27 19.44 -27.43
C VAL A 774 24.71 20.89 -27.29
N GLY A 775 24.82 21.58 -28.42
CA GLY A 775 25.16 23.00 -28.56
C GLY A 775 24.18 23.74 -29.46
N ASP A 776 24.48 25.01 -29.76
CA ASP A 776 23.69 25.89 -30.65
C ASP A 776 22.17 25.87 -30.39
N LEU A 777 21.79 25.93 -29.11
CA LEU A 777 20.41 26.14 -28.66
C LEU A 777 19.81 27.39 -29.32
N ARG A 778 18.68 27.21 -30.00
CA ARG A 778 18.01 28.25 -30.78
C ARG A 778 16.48 28.08 -30.70
N PRO A 779 15.68 29.15 -30.84
CA PRO A 779 14.22 29.04 -30.83
C PRO A 779 13.74 28.14 -31.97
N GLY A 780 12.96 27.11 -31.65
CA GLY A 780 12.26 26.28 -32.64
C GLY A 780 10.91 26.88 -33.04
N GLU A 781 10.19 26.21 -33.95
CA GLU A 781 8.89 26.68 -34.46
C GLU A 781 7.81 26.83 -33.38
N VAL A 782 7.92 26.08 -32.29
CA VAL A 782 7.07 26.21 -31.09
C VAL A 782 7.93 26.76 -29.95
N PRO A 783 7.55 27.85 -29.26
CA PRO A 783 8.38 28.47 -28.22
C PRO A 783 8.80 27.55 -27.07
N GLU A 784 7.99 26.53 -26.78
CA GLU A 784 8.22 25.52 -25.74
C GLU A 784 9.11 24.35 -26.21
N LYS A 785 9.52 24.34 -27.49
CA LYS A 785 10.32 23.30 -28.14
C LYS A 785 11.55 23.90 -28.83
N PRO A 786 12.61 24.27 -28.09
CA PRO A 786 13.84 24.79 -28.70
C PRO A 786 14.52 23.74 -29.59
N ASP A 787 15.11 24.21 -30.69
CA ASP A 787 16.00 23.43 -31.54
C ASP A 787 17.44 23.54 -31.03
N ALA A 788 18.25 22.53 -31.32
CA ALA A 788 19.66 22.50 -31.00
C ALA A 788 20.45 21.67 -32.02
N THR A 789 21.77 21.76 -31.92
CA THR A 789 22.73 20.95 -32.65
C THR A 789 23.27 19.86 -31.72
N MET A 790 23.07 18.58 -32.06
CA MET A 790 23.62 17.45 -31.33
C MET A 790 24.85 16.88 -32.06
N TYR A 791 25.95 16.73 -31.35
CA TYR A 791 27.16 16.06 -31.81
C TYR A 791 27.18 14.65 -31.21
N VAL A 792 27.04 13.61 -32.06
CA VAL A 792 26.93 12.20 -31.62
C VAL A 792 27.61 11.29 -32.62
N LYS A 793 28.41 10.31 -32.16
CA LYS A 793 29.17 9.39 -33.03
C LYS A 793 29.93 10.09 -34.19
N GLY A 794 30.50 11.28 -33.94
CA GLY A 794 31.20 12.09 -34.95
C GLY A 794 30.31 12.79 -36.00
N HIS A 795 28.98 12.70 -35.87
CA HIS A 795 28.00 13.35 -36.74
C HIS A 795 27.37 14.57 -36.06
N GLN A 796 26.91 15.53 -36.87
CA GLN A 796 26.17 16.72 -36.42
C GLN A 796 24.70 16.58 -36.84
N LEU A 797 23.79 16.52 -35.88
CA LEU A 797 22.35 16.32 -36.08
C LEU A 797 21.56 17.54 -35.59
N ASN A 798 20.51 17.91 -36.31
CA ASN A 798 19.51 18.85 -35.80
C ASN A 798 18.49 18.11 -34.93
N VAL A 799 18.29 18.60 -33.71
CA VAL A 799 17.37 18.01 -32.73
C VAL A 799 16.43 19.06 -32.14
N THR A 800 15.23 18.65 -31.74
CA THR A 800 14.25 19.53 -31.08
C THR A 800 13.91 18.99 -29.70
N ARG A 801 13.88 19.85 -28.68
CA ARG A 801 13.46 19.46 -27.33
C ARG A 801 11.94 19.31 -27.26
N GLY A 802 11.44 18.25 -26.64
CA GLY A 802 10.01 18.06 -26.41
C GLY A 802 9.71 17.14 -25.24
N TRP A 803 8.48 17.20 -24.73
CA TRP A 803 8.00 16.27 -23.71
C TRP A 803 7.40 15.03 -24.36
N GLN A 804 7.74 13.85 -23.84
CA GLN A 804 7.25 12.55 -24.31
C GLN A 804 6.77 11.68 -23.14
N ARG A 805 5.87 10.73 -23.39
CA ARG A 805 5.33 9.86 -22.34
C ARG A 805 6.13 8.57 -22.19
N ASP A 806 6.76 8.39 -21.04
CA ASP A 806 7.42 7.16 -20.64
C ASP A 806 6.54 6.31 -19.72
N PHE A 807 6.19 5.11 -20.19
CA PHE A 807 5.33 4.17 -19.48
C PHE A 807 6.11 3.18 -18.60
N ARG A 808 7.45 3.17 -18.62
CA ARG A 808 8.27 2.23 -17.81
C ARG A 808 8.04 2.35 -16.30
N LYS A 809 7.74 3.57 -15.82
CA LYS A 809 7.59 3.90 -14.39
C LYS A 809 6.12 4.02 -13.97
N ASP A 810 5.21 4.34 -14.89
CA ASP A 810 3.76 4.33 -14.70
C ASP A 810 3.08 3.78 -15.97
N LEU A 811 2.71 2.50 -15.93
CA LEU A 811 2.10 1.77 -17.05
C LEU A 811 0.66 2.22 -17.37
N LYS A 812 0.00 2.98 -16.50
CA LYS A 812 -1.41 3.41 -16.67
C LYS A 812 -1.55 4.84 -17.15
N ARG A 813 -0.68 5.76 -16.70
CA ARG A 813 -0.75 7.20 -17.04
C ARG A 813 0.40 7.68 -17.90
N GLY A 814 1.57 7.03 -17.82
CA GLY A 814 2.83 7.52 -18.36
C GLY A 814 3.37 8.71 -17.55
N LYS A 815 4.70 8.82 -17.44
CA LYS A 815 5.38 10.01 -16.91
C LYS A 815 5.84 10.87 -18.10
N ASN A 816 5.60 12.18 -18.04
CA ASN A 816 6.23 13.11 -18.98
C ASN A 816 7.75 13.16 -18.70
N VAL A 817 8.55 12.83 -19.70
CA VAL A 817 10.02 12.87 -19.71
C VAL A 817 10.46 13.82 -20.82
N PRO A 818 11.43 14.73 -20.58
CA PRO A 818 11.92 15.62 -21.61
C PRO A 818 12.91 14.86 -22.51
N CYS A 819 12.80 15.05 -23.82
CA CYS A 819 13.50 14.26 -24.81
C CYS A 819 14.03 15.12 -25.95
N TRP A 820 15.20 14.78 -26.49
CA TRP A 820 15.71 15.33 -27.75
C TRP A 820 15.18 14.48 -28.90
N PHE A 821 14.40 15.09 -29.80
CA PHE A 821 13.83 14.43 -30.97
C PHE A 821 14.76 14.57 -32.18
N ILE A 822 15.15 13.45 -32.79
CA ILE A 822 15.99 13.38 -33.98
C ILE A 822 15.10 13.18 -35.22
N HIS A 823 15.10 14.17 -36.12
CA HIS A 823 14.23 14.19 -37.31
C HIS A 823 14.77 13.37 -38.51
N SER A 824 15.99 12.84 -38.43
CA SER A 824 16.69 12.19 -39.55
C SER A 824 16.35 10.70 -39.77
N ASN A 825 15.20 10.21 -39.29
CA ASN A 825 14.83 8.79 -39.32
C ASN A 825 15.87 7.87 -38.63
N GLY A 826 16.55 8.39 -37.59
CA GLY A 826 17.69 7.74 -36.92
C GLY A 826 19.05 7.88 -37.63
N THR A 827 19.10 8.40 -38.85
CA THR A 827 20.35 8.54 -39.63
C THR A 827 21.40 9.39 -38.89
N GLY A 828 22.61 8.84 -38.72
CA GLY A 828 23.71 9.46 -37.97
C GLY A 828 23.64 9.28 -36.45
N LEU A 829 22.54 8.73 -35.92
CA LEU A 829 22.42 8.26 -34.53
C LEU A 829 22.61 6.74 -34.44
N ILE A 830 21.95 6.00 -35.34
CA ILE A 830 22.14 4.54 -35.47
C ILE A 830 23.42 4.21 -36.25
N ASP A 831 24.02 3.06 -35.96
CA ASP A 831 25.12 2.52 -36.76
C ASP A 831 24.59 2.01 -38.11
N GLY A 832 25.06 2.60 -39.20
CA GLY A 832 24.59 2.30 -40.56
C GLY A 832 23.27 3.00 -40.91
N SER A 833 22.40 2.30 -41.61
CA SER A 833 21.07 2.74 -42.06
C SER A 833 19.97 1.90 -41.42
N ALA A 834 18.71 2.36 -41.50
CA ALA A 834 17.57 1.57 -41.00
C ALA A 834 17.40 0.24 -41.78
N GLU A 835 17.81 0.20 -43.04
CA GLU A 835 17.74 -0.98 -43.91
C GLU A 835 18.63 -2.13 -43.41
N ASP A 836 19.78 -1.81 -42.79
CA ASP A 836 20.73 -2.79 -42.25
C ASP A 836 20.16 -3.62 -41.08
N TYR A 837 19.04 -3.18 -40.49
CA TYR A 837 18.33 -3.87 -39.42
C TYR A 837 17.10 -4.65 -39.90
N ILE A 838 16.79 -4.67 -41.21
CA ILE A 838 15.61 -5.35 -41.75
C ILE A 838 15.83 -6.87 -41.83
N VAL A 839 14.88 -7.65 -41.31
CA VAL A 839 14.92 -9.13 -41.31
C VAL A 839 13.76 -9.76 -42.08
N SER A 840 14.03 -10.91 -42.71
CA SER A 840 13.02 -11.66 -43.49
C SER A 840 12.01 -12.47 -42.65
N GLY A 841 11.85 -12.17 -41.35
CA GLY A 841 10.91 -12.86 -40.47
C GLY A 841 11.12 -12.55 -38.98
N LEU A 842 10.01 -12.56 -38.23
CA LEU A 842 9.95 -12.18 -36.81
C LEU A 842 10.86 -13.01 -35.88
N PHE A 843 11.25 -14.22 -36.29
CA PHE A 843 12.14 -15.13 -35.55
C PHE A 843 13.44 -15.48 -36.30
N LYS A 844 13.81 -14.67 -37.31
CA LYS A 844 15.07 -14.82 -38.04
C LYS A 844 16.07 -13.76 -37.58
N THR A 845 17.35 -14.08 -37.64
CA THR A 845 18.41 -13.08 -37.51
C THR A 845 18.59 -12.31 -38.82
N VAL A 846 19.14 -11.10 -38.72
CA VAL A 846 19.98 -10.52 -39.78
C VAL A 846 21.15 -11.46 -40.02
#